data_AF-A0A915PQ81-F1
#
_entry.id   AF-A0A915PQ81-F1
#
_cell.length_a   1.000
_cell.length_b   1.000
_cell.length_c   1.000
_cell.angle_alpha   90.00
_cell.angle_beta   90.00
_cell.angle_gamma   90.00
#
_symmetry.space_group_name_H-M   'P 1'
#
loop_
_entity.id
_entity.type
_entity.pdbx_description
1 polymer ?
#
loop_
_entity_poly.entity_id
_entity_poly.type
_entity_poly.pdbx_seq_one_letter_code
_entity_poly.pdbx_strand_id
1 'polypeptide(L)'
;MLTVKRPGHSLNLIKLVRALCTAKLNTNIPEGLREFFDNPVNYGKDELDEKNKPGRPWSKDELRLKSNSDLHKLWYVLLKERNMLLTMQEACVQKARRMPNPDRIEKVSESMYNLEFVIHERNDAYFRLETGDGADPPLRTITSFAGFTYKKRATEHLTPPNEQNVKEYEVPYLDDDAYLMQKLWAEKEHAKQRDALDDEVRRRRLSENQIKHRRSARSYISDIAQLKEVKELLLSRLRPSWKKSEQKLKSMKIPELDEFLQKRDYIGAMSLLQACDVLPFFSEKFQSKDENTDDITELWLGHCVFHAGEYRQAIAVRFDTIYERMLMKKNCSPEVNIYIACCFFFLGMCAEAKQYAEKGPKCALQNRLLFHIAYRLKDEKQLLAIRSNLQDTAEDQLSLAAMHYLRSHYQEAIDIYKKILASKKNFVALNVYLALCYYKLDEYDISLEFLQIYLDQNPDSAIAINLRACNHYKLYNGKVAEKELRQLQNGKALDSVILKTRNLEVRTDASEENDRCDMKAALGLVSDMDPQHLIEFLLKAITYCTVGYQKKSKEYLEIAQKHFRVVGESASECGQVDARFLGNLTIFDFLIDTIAGRQAMASSYFLSSQFDEVLIYLNSIRSYFYNDDTFNFNIGQALLACGNSAEAEASLVLVVDEEMKKKPTYFLSLARAYIQNGKSNLAWEMSVNMRNSDDILKLLSLIANDCYRVGDYFYSVKAFDAMERIEPNPQYWEGKRGAAIGVFKLVVEQKVSLVFANRSVYLQKIRYYGFDMDFTLAIYKSPDYDILLYNNIINRLILLGYPEQLRDFPYEKDFAIRGLWFDRTFGNLLKVDGFGNILVGIHGYNYLQRSDIKKHYPNKFISLRHLEKVLVMNSLFDIAHTYVLTTLIHYFDNHKDYERTSDGTGVQSGDTIISYKSLAEDVLSAVNYSSLKVDVLQNLDKYIIKDNRVKPLLQQINAHGGRTFLLTNSNYNYTNGILTYLIGPDWTSYFDVSIVDAKKPLWFMKGTVFRQIDTATGTPKIGVHQGILKKGDVYAGGNSDDFRRLFNARDREVLYIGDHIFGDVLKSKKTKGWRTFLVIPELVKEITIWSQQHNLFEKMIELTKQVEEMYNQINTESVQSSIQEGNTQIRERTQEMDNYYSKMGSLFRSGPRTTFFASQVERFADLYSSSCYNLLYYPLFYFFHAPMTLMPHEMNIDECIRGKHFSASGKSRKSMKTIPHVQEDTIALTDEEFLVENNDDGHTSSETE
;
A
#
# COMPACT_ATOMS: atom_id res chain seq x y z
N MET A 1 5.87 -38.45 24.85
CA MET A 1 6.12 -39.65 24.00
C MET A 1 5.85 -39.28 22.56
N LEU A 2 6.71 -39.73 21.63
CA LEU A 2 6.37 -39.82 20.22
C LEU A 2 5.21 -40.81 20.04
N THR A 3 4.27 -40.52 19.14
CA THR A 3 3.38 -41.54 18.57
C THR A 3 3.65 -41.68 17.08
N VAL A 4 4.68 -42.48 16.77
CA VAL A 4 4.80 -43.11 15.46
C VAL A 4 3.62 -44.09 15.30
N LYS A 5 3.07 -44.19 14.09
CA LYS A 5 1.95 -45.08 13.77
C LYS A 5 2.28 -46.55 14.06
N ARG A 6 1.28 -47.31 14.53
CA ARG A 6 1.27 -48.79 14.53
C ARG A 6 1.15 -49.30 13.08
N PRO A 7 1.73 -50.46 12.73
CA PRO A 7 1.26 -51.79 13.14
C PRO A 7 2.38 -52.63 13.82
N GLY A 8 2.15 -53.79 14.44
CA GLY A 8 0.91 -54.55 14.59
C GLY A 8 1.18 -56.06 14.69
N HIS A 9 1.78 -56.54 15.79
CA HIS A 9 1.84 -57.97 16.10
C HIS A 9 1.64 -58.24 17.60
N SER A 10 0.87 -59.29 17.89
CA SER A 10 0.52 -59.74 19.24
C SER A 10 1.69 -60.43 19.93
N LEU A 11 2.20 -59.86 21.02
CA LEU A 11 3.17 -60.51 21.90
C LEU A 11 2.56 -60.80 23.28
N ASN A 12 2.53 -62.08 23.63
CA ASN A 12 1.83 -62.63 24.78
C ASN A 12 2.31 -62.05 26.12
N LEU A 13 1.38 -61.41 26.85
CA LEU A 13 1.59 -60.91 28.23
C LEU A 13 2.10 -62.00 29.20
N ILE A 14 1.77 -63.27 28.92
CA ILE A 14 2.17 -64.46 29.68
C ILE A 14 3.70 -64.67 29.67
N LYS A 15 4.44 -64.25 28.62
CA LYS A 15 5.92 -64.33 28.61
C LYS A 15 6.56 -63.27 29.52
N LEU A 16 5.99 -62.07 29.62
CA LEU A 16 6.53 -60.98 30.43
C LEU A 16 6.40 -61.28 31.94
N VAL A 17 5.25 -61.82 32.36
CA VAL A 17 5.02 -62.22 33.77
C VAL A 17 5.94 -63.36 34.21
N ARG A 18 6.24 -64.33 33.33
CA ARG A 18 7.24 -65.37 33.64
C ARG A 18 8.66 -64.82 33.76
N ALA A 19 9.07 -63.89 32.90
CA ALA A 19 10.41 -63.32 32.93
C ALA A 19 10.69 -62.50 34.21
N LEU A 20 9.70 -61.72 34.68
CA LEU A 20 9.82 -60.93 35.91
C LEU A 20 9.89 -61.79 37.18
N CYS A 21 9.31 -62.99 37.19
CA CYS A 21 9.36 -63.90 38.34
C CYS A 21 10.63 -64.78 38.41
N THR A 22 11.51 -64.76 37.40
CA THR A 22 12.70 -65.62 37.35
C THR A 22 14.03 -64.87 37.23
N ALA A 23 14.01 -63.54 37.24
CA ALA A 23 15.24 -62.75 37.29
C ALA A 23 15.91 -62.90 38.66
N LYS A 24 16.95 -63.76 38.75
CA LYS A 24 17.85 -63.78 39.91
C LYS A 24 18.38 -62.37 40.14
N LEU A 25 18.22 -61.87 41.36
CA LEU A 25 18.74 -60.59 41.83
C LEU A 25 20.24 -60.49 41.51
N ASN A 26 20.59 -59.64 40.55
CA ASN A 26 21.97 -59.27 40.30
C ASN A 26 22.32 -58.18 41.32
N THR A 27 23.04 -58.55 42.39
CA THR A 27 23.15 -57.75 43.63
C THR A 27 24.10 -56.54 43.53
N ASN A 28 24.37 -56.04 42.34
CA ASN A 28 25.17 -54.84 42.12
C ASN A 28 24.27 -53.65 41.79
N ILE A 29 23.93 -52.89 42.84
CA ILE A 29 23.29 -51.58 42.73
C ILE A 29 24.22 -50.65 41.92
N PRO A 30 23.76 -50.03 40.81
CA PRO A 30 24.55 -49.07 40.04
C PRO A 30 25.10 -47.96 40.92
N GLU A 31 26.31 -47.48 40.61
CA GLU A 31 27.07 -46.60 41.51
C GLU A 31 26.30 -45.30 41.87
N GLY A 32 25.69 -44.64 40.88
CA GLY A 32 24.83 -43.47 41.10
C GLY A 32 23.49 -43.75 41.82
N LEU A 33 23.07 -45.01 41.96
CA LEU A 33 21.92 -45.40 42.78
C LEU A 33 22.30 -45.59 44.25
N ARG A 34 23.58 -45.82 44.57
CA ARG A 34 24.07 -45.97 45.96
C ARG A 34 23.90 -44.67 46.77
N GLU A 35 23.88 -43.51 46.11
CA GLU A 35 23.67 -42.20 46.73
C GLU A 35 22.26 -41.98 47.32
N PHE A 36 21.30 -42.87 47.01
CA PHE A 36 19.93 -42.84 47.56
C PHE A 36 19.73 -43.78 48.75
N PHE A 37 20.79 -44.42 49.23
CA PHE A 37 20.77 -45.31 50.38
C PHE A 37 21.77 -44.81 51.44
N ASP A 38 21.43 -44.95 52.72
CA ASP A 38 22.34 -44.53 53.81
C ASP A 38 23.61 -45.42 53.79
N ASN A 39 24.70 -44.94 54.40
CA ASN A 39 25.94 -45.69 54.48
C ASN A 39 25.67 -47.07 55.12
N PRO A 40 26.12 -48.20 54.54
CA PRO A 40 25.90 -49.53 55.10
C PRO A 40 26.33 -49.70 56.57
N VAL A 41 27.29 -48.88 57.06
CA VAL A 41 27.73 -48.83 58.46
C VAL A 41 26.63 -48.35 59.42
N ASN A 42 25.64 -47.60 58.92
CA ASN A 42 24.51 -47.06 59.68
C ASN A 42 23.30 -48.03 59.72
N TYR A 43 23.33 -49.11 58.91
CA TYR A 43 22.19 -50.03 58.80
C TYR A 43 21.95 -50.84 60.08
N GLY A 44 20.79 -50.64 60.69
CA GLY A 44 20.35 -51.41 61.86
C GLY A 44 20.97 -50.98 63.20
N LYS A 45 21.62 -49.81 63.23
CA LYS A 45 21.89 -49.09 64.50
C LYS A 45 20.62 -48.37 64.97
N ASP A 46 20.47 -48.20 66.29
CA ASP A 46 19.38 -47.41 66.89
C ASP A 46 19.73 -45.91 67.00
N GLU A 47 21.03 -45.57 67.12
CA GLU A 47 21.57 -44.20 67.07
C GLU A 47 22.86 -44.14 66.25
N LEU A 48 23.19 -42.97 65.69
CA LEU A 48 24.39 -42.75 64.89
C LEU A 48 25.63 -42.38 65.76
N ASP A 49 26.80 -42.85 65.35
CA ASP A 49 28.08 -42.55 66.03
C ASP A 49 28.35 -41.03 66.09
N GLU A 50 29.04 -40.55 67.13
CA GLU A 50 29.18 -39.11 67.38
C GLU A 50 29.81 -38.30 66.23
N LYS A 51 30.72 -38.91 65.46
CA LYS A 51 31.32 -38.29 64.26
C LYS A 51 30.35 -38.13 63.09
N ASN A 52 29.26 -38.89 63.08
CA ASN A 52 28.23 -38.92 62.04
C ASN A 52 26.89 -38.32 62.54
N LYS A 53 26.88 -37.65 63.70
CA LYS A 53 25.68 -36.98 64.22
C LYS A 53 25.23 -35.88 63.24
N PRO A 54 23.92 -35.79 62.94
CA PRO A 54 23.39 -34.78 62.02
C PRO A 54 23.54 -33.38 62.60
N GLY A 55 24.11 -32.48 61.78
CA GLY A 55 24.32 -31.08 62.14
C GLY A 55 23.04 -30.30 62.39
N ARG A 56 23.19 -29.03 62.79
CA ARG A 56 22.06 -28.10 62.92
C ARG A 56 21.45 -27.76 61.55
N PRO A 57 20.17 -27.38 61.47
CA PRO A 57 19.58 -26.85 60.25
C PRO A 57 20.27 -25.54 59.79
N TRP A 58 20.15 -25.26 58.50
CA TRP A 58 20.63 -24.00 57.92
C TRP A 58 19.76 -22.82 58.35
N SER A 59 20.38 -21.75 58.84
CA SER A 59 19.67 -20.52 59.22
C SER A 59 19.42 -19.63 58.00
N LYS A 60 18.37 -18.80 58.07
CA LYS A 60 17.99 -17.88 56.99
C LYS A 60 19.10 -16.88 56.66
N ASP A 61 19.82 -16.38 57.66
CA ASP A 61 20.88 -15.37 57.47
C ASP A 61 22.12 -15.92 56.75
N GLU A 62 22.51 -17.17 57.04
CA GLU A 62 23.58 -17.85 56.32
C GLU A 62 23.22 -18.08 54.85
N LEU A 63 21.97 -18.47 54.59
CA LEU A 63 21.44 -18.71 53.25
C LEU A 63 21.32 -17.39 52.45
N ARG A 64 21.00 -16.27 53.10
CA ARG A 64 20.99 -14.93 52.49
C ARG A 64 22.35 -14.50 51.93
N LEU A 65 23.46 -15.02 52.45
CA LEU A 65 24.83 -14.73 51.98
C LEU A 65 25.30 -15.64 50.83
N LYS A 66 24.57 -16.71 50.49
CA LYS A 66 24.97 -17.67 49.42
C LYS A 66 24.50 -17.23 48.04
N SER A 67 25.25 -17.59 46.99
CA SER A 67 24.80 -17.34 45.61
C SER A 67 23.59 -18.20 45.24
N ASN A 68 22.82 -17.81 44.22
CA ASN A 68 21.70 -18.65 43.74
C ASN A 68 22.18 -20.03 43.22
N SER A 69 23.40 -20.11 42.68
CA SER A 69 24.03 -21.39 42.28
C SER A 69 24.27 -22.29 43.50
N ASP A 70 24.75 -21.72 44.60
CA ASP A 70 25.00 -22.47 45.83
C ASP A 70 23.71 -22.88 46.54
N LEU A 71 22.67 -22.03 46.53
CA LEU A 71 21.34 -22.39 47.03
C LEU A 71 20.73 -23.55 46.23
N HIS A 72 20.85 -23.55 44.91
CA HIS A 72 20.37 -24.65 44.05
C HIS A 72 21.15 -25.95 44.29
N LYS A 73 22.48 -25.88 44.41
CA LYS A 73 23.32 -27.04 44.79
C LYS A 73 22.93 -27.58 46.16
N LEU A 74 22.72 -26.71 47.16
CA LEU A 74 22.33 -27.09 48.51
C LEU A 74 20.94 -27.73 48.56
N TRP A 75 19.97 -27.21 47.80
CA TRP A 75 18.66 -27.83 47.64
C TRP A 75 18.77 -29.25 47.09
N TYR A 76 19.61 -29.48 46.08
CA TYR A 76 19.84 -30.81 45.51
C TYR A 76 20.47 -31.78 46.51
N VAL A 77 21.41 -31.32 47.34
CA VAL A 77 22.00 -32.12 48.43
C VAL A 77 20.94 -32.49 49.48
N LEU A 78 20.14 -31.53 49.96
CA LEU A 78 19.06 -31.78 50.92
C LEU A 78 17.97 -32.70 50.34
N LEU A 79 17.67 -32.60 49.05
CA LEU A 79 16.71 -33.47 48.36
C LEU A 79 17.21 -34.92 48.27
N LYS A 80 18.50 -35.14 48.01
CA LYS A 80 19.12 -36.48 48.08
C LYS A 80 19.01 -37.06 49.48
N GLU A 81 19.42 -36.30 50.51
CA GLU A 81 19.34 -36.78 51.89
C GLU A 81 17.90 -37.08 52.32
N ARG A 82 16.93 -36.22 51.95
CA ARG A 82 15.50 -36.48 52.20
C ARG A 82 15.02 -37.79 51.58
N ASN A 83 15.34 -38.04 50.31
CA ASN A 83 14.90 -39.25 49.60
C ASN A 83 15.54 -40.52 50.19
N MET A 84 16.81 -40.44 50.59
CA MET A 84 17.51 -41.49 51.31
C MET A 84 16.85 -41.79 52.67
N LEU A 85 16.53 -40.75 53.45
CA LEU A 85 15.86 -40.88 54.76
C LEU A 85 14.44 -41.48 54.63
N LEU A 86 13.66 -41.06 53.63
CA LEU A 86 12.33 -41.64 53.35
C LEU A 86 12.42 -43.13 52.94
N THR A 87 13.41 -43.48 52.12
CA THR A 87 13.66 -44.87 51.72
C THR A 87 14.06 -45.72 52.93
N MET A 88 14.89 -45.18 53.83
CA MET A 88 15.24 -45.83 55.10
C MET A 88 14.03 -45.97 56.04
N GLN A 89 13.17 -44.95 56.13
CA GLN A 89 11.93 -44.98 56.92
C GLN A 89 11.00 -46.10 56.45
N GLU A 90 10.71 -46.19 55.15
CA GLU A 90 9.86 -47.24 54.57
C GLU A 90 10.48 -48.63 54.76
N ALA A 91 11.80 -48.79 54.56
CA ALA A 91 12.50 -50.04 54.80
C ALA A 91 12.48 -50.46 56.29
N CYS A 92 12.47 -49.50 57.22
CA CYS A 92 12.26 -49.74 58.65
C CYS A 92 10.81 -50.15 58.94
N VAL A 93 9.81 -49.48 58.36
CA VAL A 93 8.38 -49.82 58.50
C VAL A 93 8.08 -51.23 58.00
N GLN A 94 8.51 -51.60 56.79
CA GLN A 94 8.31 -52.94 56.23
C GLN A 94 8.99 -54.05 57.04
N LYS A 95 10.04 -53.72 57.79
CA LYS A 95 10.77 -54.65 58.69
C LYS A 95 10.37 -54.50 60.16
N ALA A 96 9.37 -53.68 60.47
CA ALA A 96 8.91 -53.35 61.82
C ALA A 96 10.03 -52.91 62.79
N ARG A 97 10.98 -52.08 62.32
CA ARG A 97 12.09 -51.50 63.11
C ARG A 97 11.92 -49.99 63.28
N ARG A 98 12.53 -49.44 64.33
CA ARG A 98 12.62 -47.97 64.51
C ARG A 98 13.74 -47.41 63.64
N MET A 99 13.56 -46.18 63.17
CA MET A 99 14.56 -45.46 62.37
C MET A 99 15.56 -44.74 63.29
N PRO A 100 16.89 -44.87 63.08
CA PRO A 100 17.88 -44.12 63.85
C PRO A 100 17.80 -42.62 63.55
N ASN A 101 17.89 -41.80 64.59
CA ASN A 101 17.86 -40.33 64.52
C ASN A 101 16.72 -39.78 63.61
N PRO A 102 15.44 -39.99 63.96
CA PRO A 102 14.30 -39.52 63.15
C PRO A 102 14.25 -37.99 63.04
N ASP A 103 14.88 -37.28 63.97
CA ASP A 103 15.09 -35.82 63.95
C ASP A 103 15.83 -35.32 62.69
N ARG A 104 16.55 -36.20 61.98
CA ARG A 104 17.15 -35.89 60.67
C ARG A 104 16.11 -35.44 59.64
N ILE A 105 14.94 -36.06 59.62
CA ILE A 105 13.86 -35.71 58.67
C ILE A 105 13.39 -34.28 58.94
N GLU A 106 13.20 -33.93 60.22
CA GLU A 106 12.78 -32.58 60.64
C GLU A 106 13.86 -31.53 60.33
N LYS A 107 15.13 -31.79 60.65
CA LYS A 107 16.26 -30.88 60.37
C LYS A 107 16.49 -30.61 58.88
N VAL A 108 16.35 -31.65 58.05
CA VAL A 108 16.41 -31.51 56.59
C VAL A 108 15.19 -30.72 56.10
N SER A 109 13.98 -31.00 56.60
CA SER A 109 12.77 -30.28 56.22
C SER A 109 12.83 -28.80 56.63
N GLU A 110 13.37 -28.48 57.81
CA GLU A 110 13.54 -27.11 58.29
C GLU A 110 14.57 -26.36 57.45
N SER A 111 15.68 -27.03 57.09
CA SER A 111 16.68 -26.46 56.18
C SER A 111 16.10 -26.19 54.79
N MET A 112 15.30 -27.11 54.25
CA MET A 112 14.60 -26.92 52.98
C MET A 112 13.59 -25.78 53.07
N TYR A 113 12.82 -25.67 54.15
CA TYR A 113 11.87 -24.57 54.37
C TYR A 113 12.57 -23.21 54.50
N ASN A 114 13.69 -23.13 55.23
CA ASN A 114 14.47 -21.89 55.34
C ASN A 114 15.10 -21.49 53.99
N LEU A 115 15.50 -22.46 53.17
CA LEU A 115 16.03 -22.25 51.82
C LEU A 115 14.93 -21.78 50.86
N GLU A 116 13.76 -22.44 50.86
CA GLU A 116 12.57 -22.03 50.12
C GLU A 116 12.12 -20.63 50.53
N PHE A 117 12.13 -20.30 51.83
CA PHE A 117 11.82 -18.96 52.33
C PHE A 117 12.79 -17.90 51.81
N VAL A 118 14.10 -18.16 51.80
CA VAL A 118 15.09 -17.19 51.28
C VAL A 118 15.02 -17.08 49.75
N ILE A 119 14.69 -18.15 49.03
CA ILE A 119 14.38 -18.10 47.60
C ILE A 119 13.10 -17.29 47.36
N HIS A 120 12.04 -17.52 48.13
CA HIS A 120 10.80 -16.75 48.03
C HIS A 120 11.00 -15.28 48.37
N GLU A 121 11.80 -14.95 49.40
CA GLU A 121 12.19 -13.57 49.74
C GLU A 121 12.95 -12.88 48.61
N ARG A 122 13.91 -13.57 47.99
CA ARG A 122 14.65 -13.08 46.81
C ARG A 122 13.74 -12.92 45.60
N ASN A 123 12.88 -13.89 45.35
CA ASN A 123 11.91 -13.86 44.27
C ASN A 123 10.86 -12.77 44.51
N ASP A 124 10.43 -12.51 45.74
CA ASP A 124 9.47 -11.46 46.10
C ASP A 124 10.08 -10.07 45.91
N ALA A 125 11.32 -9.88 46.36
CA ALA A 125 12.09 -8.68 46.05
C ALA A 125 12.30 -8.50 44.53
N TYR A 126 12.46 -9.59 43.76
CA TYR A 126 12.61 -9.56 42.31
C TYR A 126 11.28 -9.29 41.58
N PHE A 127 10.18 -9.93 41.98
CA PHE A 127 8.86 -9.79 41.37
C PHE A 127 8.21 -8.44 41.71
N ARG A 128 8.37 -7.92 42.93
CA ARG A 128 7.93 -6.56 43.26
C ARG A 128 8.67 -5.53 42.42
N LEU A 129 9.96 -5.76 42.16
CA LEU A 129 10.81 -4.90 41.33
C LEU A 129 10.53 -5.05 39.81
N GLU A 130 10.27 -6.26 39.32
CA GLU A 130 10.04 -6.54 37.89
C GLU A 130 8.57 -6.41 37.44
N THR A 131 7.61 -6.46 38.37
CA THR A 131 6.16 -6.51 38.05
C THR A 131 5.29 -5.52 38.84
N GLY A 132 5.66 -5.20 40.09
CA GLY A 132 4.86 -4.42 41.04
C GLY A 132 4.04 -5.26 42.04
N ASP A 133 3.85 -6.56 41.76
CA ASP A 133 3.17 -7.52 42.63
C ASP A 133 4.19 -8.44 43.34
N GLY A 134 3.78 -9.13 44.42
CA GLY A 134 4.63 -10.05 45.17
C GLY A 134 4.87 -11.41 44.49
N ALA A 135 5.79 -12.21 45.04
CA ALA A 135 6.05 -13.58 44.58
C ALA A 135 4.96 -14.60 44.90
N ASP A 136 4.02 -14.27 45.79
CA ASP A 136 2.95 -15.18 46.20
C ASP A 136 2.12 -15.65 44.98
N PRO A 137 1.93 -16.97 44.78
CA PRO A 137 1.13 -17.49 43.68
C PRO A 137 -0.30 -16.92 43.68
N PRO A 138 -0.85 -16.55 42.51
CA PRO A 138 -2.11 -15.83 42.44
C PRO A 138 -3.27 -16.63 43.06
N LEU A 139 -4.10 -15.96 43.84
CA LEU A 139 -5.31 -16.53 44.42
C LEU A 139 -6.40 -16.67 43.34
N ARG A 140 -6.71 -17.91 42.95
CA ARG A 140 -7.86 -18.21 42.08
C ARG A 140 -9.13 -18.37 42.93
N THR A 141 -10.24 -17.82 42.45
CA THR A 141 -11.55 -18.03 43.08
C THR A 141 -12.14 -19.33 42.53
N ILE A 142 -12.42 -20.29 43.40
CA ILE A 142 -12.99 -21.60 43.06
C ILE A 142 -14.42 -21.63 43.59
N THR A 143 -15.35 -22.12 42.77
CA THR A 143 -16.71 -22.43 43.22
C THR A 143 -16.81 -23.92 43.48
N SER A 144 -17.19 -24.32 44.69
CA SER A 144 -17.46 -25.72 45.00
C SER A 144 -18.65 -26.26 44.20
N PHE A 145 -18.82 -27.57 44.13
CA PHE A 145 -19.98 -28.19 43.45
C PHE A 145 -21.33 -27.74 44.06
N ALA A 146 -21.33 -27.26 45.31
CA ALA A 146 -22.50 -26.74 46.03
C ALA A 146 -22.72 -25.22 45.84
N GLY A 147 -21.91 -24.54 45.03
CA GLY A 147 -22.07 -23.11 44.70
C GLY A 147 -21.30 -22.12 45.59
N PHE A 148 -20.56 -22.58 46.60
CA PHE A 148 -19.79 -21.71 47.49
C PHE A 148 -18.47 -21.27 46.86
N THR A 149 -18.20 -19.96 46.82
CA THR A 149 -16.97 -19.38 46.27
C THR A 149 -15.93 -19.05 47.33
N TYR A 150 -14.70 -19.56 47.19
CA TYR A 150 -13.55 -19.26 48.07
C TYR A 150 -12.27 -19.02 47.25
N LYS A 151 -11.24 -18.45 47.89
CA LYS A 151 -9.95 -18.13 47.25
C LYS A 151 -8.88 -19.17 47.63
N LYS A 152 -8.22 -19.78 46.65
CA LYS A 152 -7.13 -20.76 46.83
C LYS A 152 -5.89 -20.31 46.06
N ARG A 153 -4.68 -20.47 46.63
CA ARG A 153 -3.41 -20.21 45.92
C ARG A 153 -3.31 -21.15 44.71
N ALA A 154 -2.91 -20.62 43.55
CA ALA A 154 -2.66 -21.44 42.38
C ALA A 154 -1.44 -22.37 42.60
N THR A 155 -1.56 -23.63 42.16
CA THR A 155 -0.51 -24.65 42.21
C THR A 155 -0.22 -25.15 40.80
N GLU A 156 1.02 -25.53 40.53
CA GLU A 156 1.44 -26.05 39.23
C GLU A 156 0.87 -27.47 38.99
N HIS A 157 0.36 -27.74 37.78
CA HIS A 157 -0.20 -29.04 37.44
C HIS A 157 0.91 -29.99 36.95
N LEU A 158 1.10 -31.12 37.63
CA LEU A 158 2.11 -32.15 37.31
C LEU A 158 2.00 -32.73 35.89
N THR A 159 0.80 -32.71 35.30
CA THR A 159 0.56 -32.98 33.89
C THR A 159 -0.46 -31.97 33.35
N PRO A 160 -0.38 -31.55 32.08
CA PRO A 160 -1.40 -30.70 31.49
C PRO A 160 -2.75 -31.45 31.48
N PRO A 161 -3.88 -30.78 31.75
CA PRO A 161 -5.18 -31.43 31.71
C PRO A 161 -5.47 -31.94 30.29
N ASN A 162 -5.80 -33.23 30.18
CA ASN A 162 -6.15 -33.85 28.91
C ASN A 162 -7.39 -33.17 28.29
N GLU A 163 -7.48 -33.15 26.95
CA GLU A 163 -8.53 -32.45 26.17
C GLU A 163 -9.97 -32.95 26.39
N GLN A 164 -10.19 -33.90 27.30
CA GLN A 164 -11.51 -34.30 27.74
C GLN A 164 -12.02 -33.26 28.74
N ASN A 165 -13.06 -32.51 28.34
CA ASN A 165 -13.72 -31.40 29.05
C ASN A 165 -14.41 -31.78 30.41
N VAL A 166 -13.79 -32.64 31.20
CA VAL A 166 -14.18 -32.91 32.58
C VAL A 166 -13.55 -31.82 33.44
N LYS A 167 -14.39 -30.92 33.97
CA LYS A 167 -13.94 -29.99 35.03
C LYS A 167 -13.37 -30.83 36.18
N GLU A 168 -12.15 -30.51 36.62
CA GLU A 168 -11.70 -30.88 37.96
C GLU A 168 -12.65 -30.23 38.98
N TYR A 169 -13.62 -31.00 39.45
CA TYR A 169 -14.34 -30.69 40.67
C TYR A 169 -13.39 -30.97 41.84
N GLU A 170 -12.52 -30.00 42.13
CA GLU A 170 -11.73 -30.03 43.36
C GLU A 170 -12.67 -30.10 44.57
N VAL A 171 -12.31 -30.94 45.54
CA VAL A 171 -13.05 -31.14 46.79
C VAL A 171 -13.31 -29.77 47.44
N PRO A 172 -14.53 -29.49 47.95
CA PRO A 172 -14.84 -28.19 48.54
C PRO A 172 -13.86 -27.83 49.66
N TYR A 173 -13.38 -26.60 49.68
CA TYR A 173 -12.89 -26.01 50.93
C TYR A 173 -14.13 -25.78 51.81
N LEU A 174 -14.34 -26.69 52.75
CA LEU A 174 -15.13 -26.38 53.94
C LEU A 174 -14.26 -25.56 54.89
N ASP A 175 -14.92 -24.82 55.78
CA ASP A 175 -14.29 -24.12 56.92
C ASP A 175 -13.33 -25.06 57.68
N ASP A 176 -12.29 -24.56 58.35
CA ASP A 176 -11.15 -25.39 58.76
C ASP A 176 -11.57 -26.60 59.65
N ASP A 177 -12.56 -26.41 60.54
CA ASP A 177 -13.18 -27.47 61.36
C ASP A 177 -13.92 -28.53 60.51
N ALA A 178 -14.58 -28.08 59.45
CA ALA A 178 -15.37 -28.92 58.56
C ALA A 178 -14.52 -29.57 57.46
N TYR A 179 -13.38 -28.97 57.08
CA TYR A 179 -12.31 -29.63 56.33
C TYR A 179 -11.66 -30.73 57.19
N LEU A 180 -11.41 -30.48 58.48
CA LEU A 180 -10.91 -31.50 59.41
C LEU A 180 -11.90 -32.68 59.54
N MET A 181 -13.20 -32.40 59.69
CA MET A 181 -14.24 -33.44 59.70
C MET A 181 -14.35 -34.18 58.36
N GLN A 182 -14.21 -33.50 57.23
CA GLN A 182 -14.23 -34.15 55.92
C GLN A 182 -12.96 -34.97 55.65
N LYS A 183 -11.81 -34.56 56.19
CA LYS A 183 -10.56 -35.35 56.19
C LYS A 183 -10.71 -36.61 57.04
N LEU A 184 -11.22 -36.51 58.27
CA LEU A 184 -11.53 -37.67 59.13
C LEU A 184 -12.57 -38.61 58.49
N TRP A 185 -13.54 -38.04 57.76
CA TRP A 185 -14.52 -38.83 56.99
C TRP A 185 -13.88 -39.48 55.76
N ALA A 186 -12.97 -38.81 55.05
CA ALA A 186 -12.23 -39.38 53.92
C ALA A 186 -11.25 -40.48 54.37
N GLU A 187 -10.60 -40.34 55.53
CA GLU A 187 -9.79 -41.40 56.16
C GLU A 187 -10.66 -42.61 56.53
N LYS A 188 -11.90 -42.37 57.00
CA LYS A 188 -12.90 -43.42 57.27
C LYS A 188 -13.45 -44.08 55.99
N GLU A 189 -13.67 -43.33 54.92
CA GLU A 189 -14.04 -43.89 53.60
C GLU A 189 -12.87 -44.63 52.95
N HIS A 190 -11.63 -44.18 53.12
CA HIS A 190 -10.44 -44.90 52.67
C HIS A 190 -10.25 -46.22 53.45
N ALA A 191 -10.56 -46.24 54.75
CA ALA A 191 -10.64 -47.48 55.52
C ALA A 191 -11.70 -48.44 54.93
N LYS A 192 -12.93 -47.95 54.68
CA LYS A 192 -13.98 -48.73 53.99
C LYS A 192 -13.59 -49.17 52.59
N GLN A 193 -12.79 -48.40 51.84
CA GLN A 193 -12.32 -48.78 50.50
C GLN A 193 -11.30 -49.91 50.56
N ARG A 194 -10.46 -49.98 51.59
CA ARG A 194 -9.64 -51.18 51.84
C ARG A 194 -10.51 -52.39 52.18
N ASP A 195 -11.51 -52.23 53.05
CA ASP A 195 -12.46 -53.30 53.35
C ASP A 195 -13.24 -53.74 52.09
N ALA A 196 -13.60 -52.80 51.22
CA ALA A 196 -14.30 -53.04 49.95
C ALA A 196 -13.43 -53.73 48.89
N LEU A 197 -12.10 -53.52 48.94
CA LEU A 197 -11.11 -54.20 48.10
C LEU A 197 -10.92 -55.65 48.55
N ASP A 198 -10.91 -55.89 49.87
CA ASP A 198 -11.02 -57.23 50.46
C ASP A 198 -12.32 -57.93 50.02
N ASP A 199 -13.43 -57.19 49.96
CA ASP A 199 -14.70 -57.64 49.38
C ASP A 199 -14.70 -57.78 47.84
N GLU A 200 -13.76 -57.16 47.12
CA GLU A 200 -13.59 -57.34 45.67
C GLU A 200 -12.79 -58.63 45.38
N VAL A 201 -11.75 -58.89 46.17
CA VAL A 201 -11.07 -60.19 46.21
C VAL A 201 -12.07 -61.30 46.56
N ARG A 202 -13.03 -61.04 47.45
CA ARG A 202 -14.17 -61.92 47.75
C ARG A 202 -15.14 -62.10 46.57
N ARG A 203 -15.44 -61.03 45.81
CA ARG A 203 -16.37 -61.03 44.66
C ARG A 203 -15.82 -61.63 43.36
N ARG A 204 -14.50 -61.79 43.20
CA ARG A 204 -13.88 -62.54 42.06
C ARG A 204 -14.19 -64.05 42.04
N ARG A 205 -15.21 -64.50 42.77
CA ARG A 205 -15.67 -65.89 42.90
C ARG A 205 -17.06 -66.17 42.27
N LEU A 206 -17.62 -65.25 41.46
CA LEU A 206 -18.96 -65.35 40.82
C LEU A 206 -18.91 -65.25 39.27
N SER A 207 -19.93 -65.77 38.56
CA SER A 207 -19.86 -66.11 37.11
C SER A 207 -20.84 -65.38 36.15
N GLU A 208 -20.64 -65.60 34.84
CA GLU A 208 -20.86 -64.61 33.75
C GLU A 208 -22.30 -64.36 33.24
N ASN A 209 -23.31 -65.14 33.63
CA ASN A 209 -24.64 -65.05 32.98
C ASN A 209 -25.38 -63.71 33.18
N GLN A 210 -24.93 -62.85 34.11
CA GLN A 210 -25.55 -61.55 34.39
C GLN A 210 -25.13 -60.41 33.43
N ILE A 211 -24.17 -60.62 32.53
CA ILE A 211 -23.54 -59.53 31.75
C ILE A 211 -24.13 -59.37 30.32
N LYS A 212 -24.96 -60.32 29.86
CA LYS A 212 -25.21 -60.55 28.43
C LYS A 212 -26.44 -59.84 27.80
N HIS A 213 -26.85 -58.67 28.28
CA HIS A 213 -28.16 -58.06 27.93
C HIS A 213 -28.17 -56.57 27.54
N ARG A 214 -27.16 -56.06 26.83
CA ARG A 214 -27.18 -54.66 26.36
C ARG A 214 -26.45 -54.34 25.04
N ARG A 215 -26.69 -55.13 23.98
CA ARG A 215 -26.32 -54.80 22.59
C ARG A 215 -27.50 -55.02 21.63
N SER A 216 -28.30 -53.98 21.36
CA SER A 216 -29.23 -53.91 20.21
C SER A 216 -29.88 -52.52 20.11
N ALA A 217 -29.52 -51.72 19.09
CA ALA A 217 -30.36 -50.69 18.44
C ALA A 217 -29.60 -49.89 17.34
N ARG A 218 -29.85 -50.22 16.06
CA ARG A 218 -30.08 -49.35 14.84
C ARG A 218 -29.19 -48.10 14.60
N SER A 219 -28.62 -47.76 13.43
CA SER A 219 -28.78 -48.11 11.98
C SER A 219 -30.02 -47.56 11.23
N TYR A 220 -29.86 -46.58 10.32
CA TYR A 220 -30.16 -46.62 8.85
C TYR A 220 -30.23 -45.23 8.13
N ILE A 221 -30.23 -45.26 6.77
CA ILE A 221 -30.49 -44.19 5.75
C ILE A 221 -29.26 -43.34 5.32
N SER A 222 -29.23 -42.76 4.11
CA SER A 222 -28.72 -43.36 2.85
C SER A 222 -28.85 -42.44 1.60
N ASP A 223 -27.72 -42.20 0.91
CA ASP A 223 -27.50 -42.04 -0.55
C ASP A 223 -27.94 -40.83 -1.41
N ILE A 224 -27.06 -40.56 -2.39
CA ILE A 224 -27.04 -39.52 -3.42
C ILE A 224 -26.98 -40.22 -4.78
N ALA A 225 -27.96 -39.97 -5.67
CA ALA A 225 -27.86 -40.32 -7.09
C ALA A 225 -28.86 -39.51 -7.94
N GLN A 226 -28.33 -38.66 -8.84
CA GLN A 226 -28.92 -38.16 -10.10
C GLN A 226 -28.36 -36.75 -10.43
N LEU A 227 -27.70 -36.60 -11.58
CA LEU A 227 -27.54 -35.40 -12.44
C LEU A 227 -26.29 -35.54 -13.32
N LYS A 228 -26.41 -36.23 -14.47
CA LYS A 228 -25.30 -36.38 -15.44
C LYS A 228 -25.69 -36.34 -16.92
N GLU A 229 -26.91 -35.90 -17.25
CA GLU A 229 -27.57 -36.28 -18.52
C GLU A 229 -28.01 -35.08 -19.42
N VAL A 230 -27.69 -33.84 -19.07
CA VAL A 230 -28.29 -32.64 -19.72
C VAL A 230 -27.38 -31.97 -20.77
N LYS A 231 -26.11 -32.34 -20.89
CA LYS A 231 -25.10 -31.50 -21.57
C LYS A 231 -24.91 -31.72 -23.10
N GLU A 232 -25.43 -32.79 -23.70
CA GLU A 232 -25.09 -33.17 -25.10
C GLU A 232 -26.08 -32.69 -26.20
N LEU A 233 -27.19 -32.03 -25.86
CA LEU A 233 -28.32 -31.86 -26.78
C LEU A 233 -28.27 -30.66 -27.76
N LEU A 234 -27.18 -29.86 -27.80
CA LEU A 234 -27.18 -28.54 -28.49
C LEU A 234 -25.98 -28.24 -29.41
N LEU A 235 -25.61 -29.21 -30.26
CA LEU A 235 -24.85 -28.95 -31.49
C LEU A 235 -25.79 -28.73 -32.70
N SER A 236 -25.28 -28.01 -33.72
CA SER A 236 -25.78 -27.89 -35.12
C SER A 236 -26.90 -26.87 -35.49
N ARG A 237 -26.61 -25.96 -36.45
CA ARG A 237 -27.44 -25.52 -37.62
C ARG A 237 -26.93 -24.26 -38.40
N LEU A 238 -26.06 -24.50 -39.39
CA LEU A 238 -26.09 -24.05 -40.82
C LEU A 238 -26.04 -22.56 -41.32
N ARG A 239 -25.42 -22.41 -42.52
CA ARG A 239 -25.41 -21.28 -43.50
C ARG A 239 -26.35 -21.63 -44.71
N PRO A 240 -26.46 -20.96 -45.90
CA PRO A 240 -25.76 -19.80 -46.52
C PRO A 240 -26.68 -18.81 -47.33
N SER A 241 -26.13 -17.92 -48.20
CA SER A 241 -26.64 -17.54 -49.57
C SER A 241 -26.11 -16.17 -50.12
N TRP A 242 -25.49 -16.17 -51.30
CA TRP A 242 -25.10 -15.00 -52.15
C TRP A 242 -25.15 -15.45 -53.63
N LYS A 243 -25.76 -14.65 -54.54
CA LYS A 243 -25.72 -14.69 -56.05
C LYS A 243 -27.08 -14.23 -56.64
N LYS A 244 -27.30 -12.94 -56.99
CA LYS A 244 -28.54 -12.56 -57.74
C LYS A 244 -28.66 -11.18 -58.46
N SER A 245 -27.62 -10.38 -58.68
CA SER A 245 -27.85 -8.98 -59.15
C SER A 245 -26.71 -8.35 -59.97
N GLU A 246 -26.66 -8.64 -61.27
CA GLU A 246 -25.62 -8.09 -62.20
C GLU A 246 -26.17 -7.61 -63.57
N GLN A 247 -27.49 -7.71 -63.84
CA GLN A 247 -28.04 -7.64 -65.21
C GLN A 247 -28.65 -6.29 -65.68
N LYS A 248 -28.56 -5.17 -64.94
CA LYS A 248 -29.60 -4.10 -65.03
C LYS A 248 -29.29 -2.78 -65.79
N LEU A 249 -28.13 -2.54 -66.42
CA LEU A 249 -27.70 -1.16 -66.78
C LEU A 249 -27.33 -0.88 -68.26
N LYS A 250 -28.28 -0.99 -69.20
CA LYS A 250 -28.05 -0.79 -70.67
C LYS A 250 -29.02 0.18 -71.42
N SER A 251 -29.51 1.29 -70.85
CA SER A 251 -30.47 2.22 -71.53
C SER A 251 -30.65 3.63 -70.91
N MET A 252 -30.64 4.77 -71.68
CA MET A 252 -31.39 6.08 -71.46
C MET A 252 -31.03 7.28 -72.43
N LYS A 253 -31.67 8.48 -72.27
CA LYS A 253 -31.82 9.67 -73.20
C LYS A 253 -31.41 11.05 -72.55
N ILE A 254 -31.43 12.21 -73.28
CA ILE A 254 -30.86 13.56 -72.89
C ILE A 254 -31.92 14.73 -72.71
N PRO A 255 -31.72 15.78 -71.84
CA PRO A 255 -32.70 16.82 -71.39
C PRO A 255 -32.40 18.34 -71.68
N GLU A 256 -33.25 19.30 -71.20
CA GLU A 256 -33.21 20.79 -71.42
C GLU A 256 -32.67 21.69 -70.26
N LEU A 257 -32.38 23.00 -70.51
CA LEU A 257 -31.77 23.94 -69.53
C LEU A 257 -32.57 24.21 -68.25
N ASP A 258 -33.84 24.61 -68.35
CA ASP A 258 -34.67 24.79 -67.16
C ASP A 258 -34.90 23.45 -66.44
N GLU A 259 -34.89 22.34 -67.18
CA GLU A 259 -34.89 21.00 -66.63
C GLU A 259 -33.63 20.74 -65.79
N PHE A 260 -32.45 21.16 -66.27
CA PHE A 260 -31.19 21.11 -65.52
C PHE A 260 -31.22 22.04 -64.30
N LEU A 261 -31.68 23.29 -64.43
CA LEU A 261 -31.74 24.26 -63.31
C LEU A 261 -32.73 23.83 -62.22
N GLN A 262 -33.92 23.32 -62.58
CA GLN A 262 -34.89 22.78 -61.63
C GLN A 262 -34.37 21.50 -60.94
N LYS A 263 -33.62 20.65 -61.67
CA LYS A 263 -32.92 19.49 -61.10
C LYS A 263 -31.63 19.85 -60.36
N ARG A 264 -31.22 21.13 -60.36
CA ARG A 264 -29.96 21.65 -59.79
C ARG A 264 -28.70 21.04 -60.39
N ASP A 265 -28.79 20.55 -61.63
CA ASP A 265 -27.65 20.05 -62.41
C ASP A 265 -26.97 21.22 -63.12
N TYR A 266 -26.26 22.03 -62.34
CA TYR A 266 -25.56 23.21 -62.86
C TYR A 266 -24.40 22.85 -63.80
N ILE A 267 -23.91 21.61 -63.77
CA ILE A 267 -22.83 21.13 -64.65
C ILE A 267 -23.41 20.74 -66.02
N GLY A 268 -24.57 20.07 -66.06
CA GLY A 268 -25.33 19.85 -67.28
C GLY A 268 -25.79 21.17 -67.90
N ALA A 269 -26.27 22.12 -67.07
CA ALA A 269 -26.59 23.48 -67.49
C ALA A 269 -25.37 24.22 -68.07
N MET A 270 -24.22 24.21 -67.39
CA MET A 270 -22.96 24.78 -67.91
C MET A 270 -22.54 24.13 -69.23
N SER A 271 -22.60 22.80 -69.32
CA SER A 271 -22.22 22.06 -70.52
C SER A 271 -23.11 22.42 -71.71
N LEU A 272 -24.41 22.64 -71.46
CA LEU A 272 -25.37 23.11 -72.45
C LEU A 272 -25.11 24.56 -72.86
N LEU A 273 -24.89 25.47 -71.90
CA LEU A 273 -24.58 26.89 -72.16
C LEU A 273 -23.25 27.06 -72.92
N GLN A 274 -22.19 26.38 -72.49
CA GLN A 274 -20.87 26.40 -73.16
C GLN A 274 -20.92 25.74 -74.56
N ALA A 275 -21.76 24.73 -74.77
CA ALA A 275 -21.95 24.15 -76.10
C ALA A 275 -22.67 25.11 -77.07
N CYS A 276 -23.47 26.05 -76.58
CA CYS A 276 -24.11 27.09 -77.39
C CYS A 276 -23.14 28.18 -77.85
N ASP A 277 -22.09 28.51 -77.08
CA ASP A 277 -21.07 29.52 -77.46
C ASP A 277 -20.10 29.02 -78.55
N VAL A 278 -19.79 27.71 -78.58
CA VAL A 278 -18.66 27.18 -79.39
C VAL A 278 -19.08 26.58 -80.74
N LEU A 279 -20.37 26.30 -80.96
CA LEU A 279 -20.87 25.64 -82.19
C LEU A 279 -21.85 26.52 -82.97
N PRO A 280 -21.50 26.98 -84.20
CA PRO A 280 -22.38 27.80 -85.06
C PRO A 280 -23.71 27.16 -85.49
N PHE A 281 -23.97 25.91 -85.09
CA PHE A 281 -25.18 25.14 -85.41
C PHE A 281 -26.24 25.18 -84.30
N PHE A 282 -25.88 25.50 -83.06
CA PHE A 282 -26.83 25.61 -81.95
C PHE A 282 -27.39 27.03 -81.74
N SER A 283 -26.80 28.03 -82.40
CA SER A 283 -27.13 29.46 -82.25
C SER A 283 -28.50 29.86 -82.84
N GLU A 284 -29.08 29.08 -83.76
CA GLU A 284 -30.37 29.41 -84.41
C GLU A 284 -31.58 29.39 -83.47
N LYS A 285 -31.48 28.79 -82.27
CA LYS A 285 -32.61 28.69 -81.31
C LYS A 285 -32.63 29.74 -80.19
N PHE A 286 -31.53 30.47 -79.98
CA PHE A 286 -31.40 31.41 -78.84
C PHE A 286 -31.33 32.89 -79.24
N GLN A 287 -31.46 33.23 -80.53
CA GLN A 287 -31.53 34.63 -80.96
C GLN A 287 -32.87 35.30 -80.59
N SER A 288 -32.85 36.11 -79.53
CA SER A 288 -33.78 37.24 -79.36
C SER A 288 -33.04 38.56 -79.59
N LYS A 289 -33.70 39.55 -80.20
CA LYS A 289 -33.08 40.68 -80.89
C LYS A 289 -32.67 41.88 -80.00
N ASP A 290 -32.30 41.64 -78.74
CA ASP A 290 -31.92 42.71 -77.81
C ASP A 290 -30.41 42.67 -77.49
N GLU A 291 -29.73 43.82 -77.54
CA GLU A 291 -28.28 43.96 -77.27
C GLU A 291 -27.85 43.60 -75.82
N ASN A 292 -28.80 43.16 -74.97
CA ASN A 292 -28.58 42.76 -73.57
C ASN A 292 -28.54 41.23 -73.33
N THR A 293 -28.79 40.38 -74.33
CA THR A 293 -28.85 38.92 -74.10
C THR A 293 -27.51 38.27 -73.77
N ASP A 294 -26.39 38.80 -74.27
CA ASP A 294 -25.05 38.29 -73.96
C ASP A 294 -24.73 38.47 -72.47
N ASP A 295 -25.01 39.65 -71.91
CA ASP A 295 -24.78 39.94 -70.48
C ASP A 295 -25.65 39.04 -69.57
N ILE A 296 -26.88 38.74 -69.97
CA ILE A 296 -27.76 37.80 -69.24
C ILE A 296 -27.22 36.37 -69.32
N THR A 297 -26.68 35.97 -70.47
CA THR A 297 -26.11 34.63 -70.68
C THR A 297 -24.78 34.48 -69.92
N GLU A 298 -23.91 35.50 -69.92
CA GLU A 298 -22.72 35.56 -69.08
C GLU A 298 -23.07 35.53 -67.58
N LEU A 299 -24.13 36.23 -67.14
CA LEU A 299 -24.60 36.15 -65.75
C LEU A 299 -25.15 34.77 -65.38
N TRP A 300 -25.92 34.11 -66.25
CA TRP A 300 -26.40 32.75 -65.99
C TRP A 300 -25.27 31.72 -66.04
N LEU A 301 -24.29 31.89 -66.91
CA LEU A 301 -23.08 31.06 -66.93
C LEU A 301 -22.28 31.28 -65.64
N GLY A 302 -22.06 32.53 -65.21
CA GLY A 302 -21.41 32.86 -63.94
C GLY A 302 -22.16 32.32 -62.72
N HIS A 303 -23.50 32.35 -62.75
CA HIS A 303 -24.37 31.76 -61.73
C HIS A 303 -24.26 30.22 -61.72
N CYS A 304 -24.26 29.56 -62.89
CA CYS A 304 -24.10 28.11 -62.97
C CYS A 304 -22.68 27.67 -62.59
N VAL A 305 -21.63 28.41 -62.97
CA VAL A 305 -20.24 28.21 -62.52
C VAL A 305 -20.12 28.40 -61.01
N PHE A 306 -20.82 29.37 -60.43
CA PHE A 306 -20.88 29.58 -58.98
C PHE A 306 -21.65 28.47 -58.25
N HIS A 307 -22.79 28.01 -58.78
CA HIS A 307 -23.57 26.94 -58.15
C HIS A 307 -23.02 25.53 -58.42
N ALA A 308 -22.24 25.36 -59.48
CA ALA A 308 -21.25 24.31 -59.66
C ALA A 308 -19.89 24.71 -59.03
N GLY A 309 -19.89 25.56 -58.00
CA GLY A 309 -18.74 26.06 -57.21
C GLY A 309 -17.34 25.96 -57.82
N GLU A 310 -17.20 26.50 -59.02
CA GLU A 310 -15.93 26.77 -59.70
C GLU A 310 -15.58 28.25 -59.50
N TYR A 311 -15.62 28.70 -58.24
CA TYR A 311 -15.50 30.13 -57.87
C TYR A 311 -14.23 30.80 -58.41
N ARG A 312 -13.15 30.02 -58.52
CA ARG A 312 -11.88 30.51 -59.08
C ARG A 312 -11.98 30.72 -60.59
N GLN A 313 -12.71 29.88 -61.32
CA GLN A 313 -13.02 30.09 -62.74
C GLN A 313 -13.97 31.28 -62.95
N ALA A 314 -14.85 31.54 -61.99
CA ALA A 314 -15.70 32.74 -62.01
C ALA A 314 -14.93 34.06 -61.82
N ILE A 315 -13.71 34.04 -61.24
CA ILE A 315 -12.91 35.25 -60.91
C ILE A 315 -11.62 35.43 -61.72
N ALA A 316 -10.85 34.38 -62.05
CA ALA A 316 -9.39 34.49 -62.23
C ALA A 316 -8.81 35.49 -63.26
N VAL A 317 -7.73 36.15 -62.82
CA VAL A 317 -7.04 37.33 -63.39
C VAL A 317 -6.17 37.12 -64.65
N ARG A 318 -6.05 35.89 -65.19
CA ARG A 318 -5.00 35.60 -66.20
C ARG A 318 -5.43 34.88 -67.49
N PHE A 319 -6.68 34.43 -67.61
CA PHE A 319 -7.24 33.83 -68.82
C PHE A 319 -8.77 34.05 -68.88
N ASP A 320 -9.23 35.05 -69.64
CA ASP A 320 -10.62 35.27 -70.12
C ASP A 320 -11.81 34.76 -69.26
N THR A 321 -11.88 35.16 -67.98
CA THR A 321 -12.96 34.78 -67.04
C THR A 321 -14.19 35.70 -67.07
N ILE A 322 -15.34 35.19 -66.61
CA ILE A 322 -16.67 35.77 -66.84
C ILE A 322 -16.84 37.13 -66.12
N TYR A 323 -16.76 37.17 -64.78
CA TYR A 323 -17.12 38.39 -64.04
C TYR A 323 -16.09 39.52 -64.20
N GLU A 324 -14.80 39.22 -64.38
CA GLU A 324 -13.78 40.26 -64.67
C GLU A 324 -13.92 40.82 -66.10
N ARG A 325 -14.26 39.99 -67.09
CA ARG A 325 -14.61 40.46 -68.44
C ARG A 325 -15.82 41.40 -68.40
N MET A 326 -16.83 41.09 -67.58
CA MET A 326 -17.96 42.00 -67.36
C MET A 326 -17.52 43.31 -66.71
N LEU A 327 -16.63 43.31 -65.69
CA LEU A 327 -16.11 44.55 -65.07
C LEU A 327 -15.35 45.46 -66.06
N MET A 328 -14.78 44.91 -67.13
CA MET A 328 -14.12 45.70 -68.19
C MET A 328 -15.11 46.35 -69.17
N LYS A 329 -16.40 45.97 -69.17
CA LYS A 329 -17.45 46.59 -70.00
C LYS A 329 -17.87 47.95 -69.41
N LYS A 330 -18.01 48.98 -70.26
CA LYS A 330 -18.34 50.37 -69.84
C LYS A 330 -19.64 50.54 -69.04
N ASN A 331 -20.60 49.63 -69.22
CA ASN A 331 -21.92 49.65 -68.56
C ASN A 331 -22.11 48.46 -67.59
N CYS A 332 -21.04 48.00 -66.93
CA CYS A 332 -21.12 46.86 -66.01
C CYS A 332 -22.09 47.11 -64.83
N SER A 333 -22.93 46.12 -64.52
CA SER A 333 -23.86 46.21 -63.38
C SER A 333 -23.07 46.21 -62.06
N PRO A 334 -23.27 47.18 -61.15
CA PRO A 334 -22.53 47.27 -59.88
C PRO A 334 -22.58 45.99 -59.03
N GLU A 335 -23.65 45.20 -59.16
CA GLU A 335 -23.88 43.91 -58.51
C GLU A 335 -22.78 42.88 -58.80
N VAL A 336 -22.06 42.98 -59.93
CA VAL A 336 -20.95 42.08 -60.28
C VAL A 336 -19.84 42.11 -59.23
N ASN A 337 -19.58 43.26 -58.58
CA ASN A 337 -18.65 43.34 -57.45
C ASN A 337 -19.11 42.51 -56.24
N ILE A 338 -20.43 42.38 -56.02
CA ILE A 338 -20.98 41.55 -54.94
C ILE A 338 -20.86 40.07 -55.31
N TYR A 339 -21.10 39.69 -56.57
CA TYR A 339 -20.91 38.30 -57.01
C TYR A 339 -19.44 37.86 -56.91
N ILE A 340 -18.50 38.72 -57.31
CA ILE A 340 -17.06 38.51 -57.10
C ILE A 340 -16.74 38.40 -55.59
N ALA A 341 -17.32 39.25 -54.74
CA ALA A 341 -17.15 39.15 -53.30
C ALA A 341 -17.73 37.86 -52.71
N CYS A 342 -18.85 37.35 -53.22
CA CYS A 342 -19.38 36.03 -52.88
C CYS A 342 -18.40 34.92 -53.29
N CYS A 343 -17.87 34.95 -54.52
CA CYS A 343 -16.87 34.00 -54.97
C CYS A 343 -15.61 34.01 -54.08
N PHE A 344 -15.07 35.18 -53.74
CA PHE A 344 -13.93 35.29 -52.81
C PHE A 344 -14.25 34.80 -51.39
N PHE A 345 -15.45 35.08 -50.88
CA PHE A 345 -15.89 34.60 -49.57
C PHE A 345 -15.95 33.07 -49.52
N PHE A 346 -16.48 32.43 -50.56
CA PHE A 346 -16.51 30.97 -50.65
C PHE A 346 -15.15 30.34 -51.03
N LEU A 347 -14.17 31.12 -51.51
CA LEU A 347 -12.76 30.72 -51.60
C LEU A 347 -12.01 30.90 -50.25
N GLY A 348 -12.65 31.41 -49.20
CA GLY A 348 -12.04 31.69 -47.90
C GLY A 348 -11.25 33.00 -47.83
N MET A 349 -11.15 33.75 -48.94
CA MET A 349 -10.41 35.01 -49.07
C MET A 349 -11.20 36.18 -48.49
N CYS A 350 -11.39 36.18 -47.16
CA CYS A 350 -12.29 37.10 -46.47
C CYS A 350 -11.87 38.58 -46.52
N ALA A 351 -10.57 38.88 -46.68
CA ALA A 351 -10.08 40.26 -46.77
C ALA A 351 -10.40 40.87 -48.14
N GLU A 352 -10.18 40.11 -49.21
CA GLU A 352 -10.50 40.46 -50.59
C GLU A 352 -12.02 40.51 -50.79
N ALA A 353 -12.74 39.53 -50.25
CA ALA A 353 -14.20 39.53 -50.24
C ALA A 353 -14.76 40.82 -49.60
N LYS A 354 -14.17 41.30 -48.50
CA LYS A 354 -14.57 42.57 -47.88
C LYS A 354 -14.33 43.76 -48.81
N GLN A 355 -13.16 43.84 -49.45
CA GLN A 355 -12.82 44.93 -50.38
C GLN A 355 -13.74 44.99 -51.60
N TYR A 356 -14.14 43.85 -52.16
CA TYR A 356 -15.09 43.80 -53.28
C TYR A 356 -16.54 44.03 -52.81
N ALA A 357 -16.93 43.51 -51.65
CA ALA A 357 -18.24 43.77 -51.07
C ALA A 357 -18.47 45.26 -50.83
N GLU A 358 -17.49 45.97 -50.25
CA GLU A 358 -17.55 47.42 -49.98
C GLU A 358 -17.60 48.29 -51.26
N LYS A 359 -17.14 47.78 -52.41
CA LYS A 359 -17.28 48.43 -53.73
C LYS A 359 -18.64 48.22 -54.39
N GLY A 360 -19.40 47.20 -53.97
CA GLY A 360 -20.71 46.89 -54.51
C GLY A 360 -21.84 47.82 -54.02
N PRO A 361 -23.03 47.77 -54.66
CA PRO A 361 -24.19 48.55 -54.24
C PRO A 361 -24.70 48.11 -52.86
N LYS A 362 -25.26 49.05 -52.10
CA LYS A 362 -25.82 48.77 -50.77
C LYS A 362 -27.16 48.02 -50.88
N CYS A 363 -27.11 46.70 -50.78
CA CYS A 363 -28.27 45.82 -50.87
C CYS A 363 -28.28 44.74 -49.77
N ALA A 364 -29.40 44.03 -49.61
CA ALA A 364 -29.56 42.98 -48.59
C ALA A 364 -28.55 41.81 -48.76
N LEU A 365 -28.10 41.53 -49.99
CA LEU A 365 -27.06 40.52 -50.24
C LEU A 365 -25.69 40.99 -49.71
N GLN A 366 -25.30 42.24 -49.98
CA GLN A 366 -24.07 42.83 -49.42
C GLN A 366 -24.10 42.83 -47.88
N ASN A 367 -25.22 43.20 -47.27
CA ASN A 367 -25.35 43.24 -45.80
C ASN A 367 -25.18 41.84 -45.18
N ARG A 368 -25.81 40.80 -45.76
CA ARG A 368 -25.62 39.40 -45.34
C ARG A 368 -24.19 38.89 -45.58
N LEU A 369 -23.57 39.24 -46.70
CA LEU A 369 -22.20 38.85 -47.01
C LEU A 369 -21.21 39.46 -46.01
N LEU A 370 -21.31 40.76 -45.73
CA LEU A 370 -20.49 41.45 -44.73
C LEU A 370 -20.74 40.93 -43.31
N PHE A 371 -21.98 40.52 -42.98
CA PHE A 371 -22.30 39.89 -41.69
C PHE A 371 -21.50 38.60 -41.47
N HIS A 372 -21.47 37.71 -42.47
CA HIS A 372 -20.67 36.48 -42.39
C HIS A 372 -19.16 36.77 -42.44
N ILE A 373 -18.69 37.69 -43.28
CA ILE A 373 -17.27 38.10 -43.33
C ILE A 373 -16.77 38.64 -41.98
N ALA A 374 -17.54 39.50 -41.30
CA ALA A 374 -17.18 40.05 -40.01
C ALA A 374 -16.99 38.95 -38.94
N TYR A 375 -17.79 37.89 -39.00
CA TYR A 375 -17.61 36.72 -38.15
C TYR A 375 -16.32 35.95 -38.46
N ARG A 376 -16.05 35.63 -39.74
CA ARG A 376 -14.81 34.91 -40.13
C ARG A 376 -13.55 35.68 -39.72
N LEU A 377 -13.58 37.02 -39.83
CA LEU A 377 -12.49 37.93 -39.43
C LEU A 377 -12.42 38.21 -37.92
N LYS A 378 -13.33 37.65 -37.10
CA LYS A 378 -13.44 37.86 -35.64
C LYS A 378 -13.67 39.33 -35.22
N ASP A 379 -14.24 40.16 -36.08
CA ASP A 379 -14.60 41.56 -35.77
C ASP A 379 -16.00 41.62 -35.13
N GLU A 380 -16.07 41.38 -33.82
CA GLU A 380 -17.35 41.40 -33.09
C GLU A 380 -18.05 42.76 -33.13
N LYS A 381 -17.30 43.86 -33.27
CA LYS A 381 -17.85 45.21 -33.29
C LYS A 381 -18.58 45.48 -34.60
N GLN A 382 -18.00 45.09 -35.75
CA GLN A 382 -18.70 45.13 -37.02
C GLN A 382 -19.84 44.12 -37.07
N LEU A 383 -19.67 42.91 -36.53
CA LEU A 383 -20.72 41.87 -36.50
C LEU A 383 -21.99 42.36 -35.78
N LEU A 384 -21.85 43.01 -34.62
CA LEU A 384 -22.98 43.59 -33.88
C LEU A 384 -23.62 44.78 -34.60
N ALA A 385 -22.82 45.64 -35.24
CA ALA A 385 -23.34 46.76 -36.02
C ALA A 385 -24.16 46.28 -37.24
N ILE A 386 -23.64 45.33 -38.00
CA ILE A 386 -24.29 44.78 -39.20
C ILE A 386 -25.58 44.01 -38.84
N ARG A 387 -25.59 43.31 -37.68
CA ARG A 387 -26.78 42.61 -37.18
C ARG A 387 -28.00 43.53 -37.07
N SER A 388 -27.81 44.80 -36.71
CA SER A 388 -28.91 45.78 -36.56
C SER A 388 -29.60 46.15 -37.89
N ASN A 389 -28.97 45.86 -39.02
CA ASN A 389 -29.50 46.14 -40.37
C ASN A 389 -30.26 44.95 -40.99
N LEU A 390 -30.30 43.78 -40.35
CA LEU A 390 -31.03 42.61 -40.85
C LEU A 390 -32.54 42.77 -40.66
N GLN A 391 -33.33 42.39 -41.67
CA GLN A 391 -34.79 42.49 -41.65
C GLN A 391 -35.46 41.14 -41.30
N ASP A 392 -36.78 41.10 -41.12
CA ASP A 392 -37.54 39.84 -40.93
C ASP A 392 -37.85 39.14 -42.28
N THR A 393 -36.99 39.34 -43.28
CA THR A 393 -37.05 38.58 -44.55
C THR A 393 -36.54 37.17 -44.30
N ALA A 394 -37.02 36.17 -45.06
CA ALA A 394 -36.59 34.79 -44.85
C ALA A 394 -35.07 34.65 -45.08
N GLU A 395 -34.56 35.38 -46.07
CA GLU A 395 -33.18 35.43 -46.51
C GLU A 395 -32.22 35.96 -45.42
N ASP A 396 -32.62 37.01 -44.69
CA ASP A 396 -31.86 37.58 -43.57
C ASP A 396 -31.98 36.71 -42.31
N GLN A 397 -33.18 36.21 -42.00
CA GLN A 397 -33.40 35.32 -40.86
C GLN A 397 -32.65 33.98 -41.03
N LEU A 398 -32.50 33.45 -42.25
CA LEU A 398 -31.66 32.28 -42.51
C LEU A 398 -30.17 32.56 -42.28
N SER A 399 -29.69 33.77 -42.62
CA SER A 399 -28.31 34.17 -42.28
C SER A 399 -28.11 34.32 -40.77
N LEU A 400 -29.12 34.82 -40.06
CA LEU A 400 -29.11 34.89 -38.59
C LEU A 400 -29.12 33.50 -37.95
N ALA A 401 -29.95 32.58 -38.43
CA ALA A 401 -30.00 31.19 -37.95
C ALA A 401 -28.67 30.44 -38.19
N ALA A 402 -28.07 30.60 -39.38
CA ALA A 402 -26.74 30.07 -39.67
C ALA A 402 -25.67 30.63 -38.72
N MET A 403 -25.76 31.93 -38.36
CA MET A 403 -24.87 32.55 -37.39
C MET A 403 -25.09 32.07 -35.95
N HIS A 404 -26.33 31.77 -35.55
CA HIS A 404 -26.60 31.14 -34.25
C HIS A 404 -26.03 29.71 -34.21
N TYR A 405 -26.25 28.90 -35.25
CA TYR A 405 -25.65 27.57 -35.38
C TYR A 405 -24.11 27.60 -35.34
N LEU A 406 -23.49 28.56 -36.04
CA LEU A 406 -22.02 28.73 -36.07
C LEU A 406 -21.41 29.12 -34.72
N ARG A 407 -22.19 29.70 -33.80
CA ARG A 407 -21.78 30.06 -32.43
C ARG A 407 -22.25 29.03 -31.38
N SER A 408 -22.68 27.85 -31.82
CA SER A 408 -23.25 26.77 -30.98
C SER A 408 -24.55 27.13 -30.25
N HIS A 409 -25.24 28.19 -30.67
CA HIS A 409 -26.57 28.59 -30.19
C HIS A 409 -27.65 27.84 -30.98
N TYR A 410 -27.67 26.50 -30.85
CA TYR A 410 -28.48 25.63 -31.69
C TYR A 410 -29.99 25.79 -31.44
N GLN A 411 -30.41 26.11 -30.22
CA GLN A 411 -31.82 26.28 -29.88
C GLN A 411 -32.42 27.50 -30.58
N GLU A 412 -31.72 28.63 -30.57
CA GLU A 412 -32.14 29.86 -31.25
C GLU A 412 -32.15 29.68 -32.77
N ALA A 413 -31.22 28.89 -33.33
CA ALA A 413 -31.27 28.51 -34.74
C ALA A 413 -32.51 27.65 -35.06
N ILE A 414 -32.84 26.67 -34.21
CA ILE A 414 -34.06 25.84 -34.32
C ILE A 414 -35.32 26.71 -34.31
N ASP A 415 -35.43 27.66 -33.39
CA ASP A 415 -36.60 28.52 -33.26
C ASP A 415 -36.82 29.39 -34.50
N ILE A 416 -35.74 29.94 -35.08
CA ILE A 416 -35.81 30.69 -36.34
C ILE A 416 -36.21 29.78 -37.51
N TYR A 417 -35.58 28.59 -37.67
CA TYR A 417 -35.94 27.66 -38.75
C TYR A 417 -37.40 27.19 -38.65
N LYS A 418 -37.91 26.94 -37.44
CA LYS A 418 -39.33 26.61 -37.20
C LYS A 418 -40.26 27.78 -37.51
N LYS A 419 -39.92 29.02 -37.13
CA LYS A 419 -40.68 30.24 -37.48
C LYS A 419 -40.81 30.39 -39.01
N ILE A 420 -39.74 30.12 -39.75
CA ILE A 420 -39.74 30.19 -41.22
C ILE A 420 -40.58 29.04 -41.82
N LEU A 421 -40.41 27.79 -41.37
CA LEU A 421 -41.19 26.65 -41.86
C LEU A 421 -42.70 26.79 -41.60
N ALA A 422 -43.10 27.41 -40.48
CA ALA A 422 -44.50 27.68 -40.15
C ALA A 422 -45.17 28.63 -41.16
N SER A 423 -44.42 29.61 -41.71
CA SER A 423 -44.92 30.59 -42.68
C SER A 423 -44.71 30.18 -44.14
N LYS A 424 -43.61 29.49 -44.46
CA LYS A 424 -43.23 29.04 -45.82
C LYS A 424 -43.01 27.52 -45.86
N LYS A 425 -44.11 26.75 -45.82
CA LYS A 425 -44.11 25.27 -45.80
C LYS A 425 -43.35 24.60 -46.98
N ASN A 426 -43.15 25.31 -48.09
CA ASN A 426 -42.46 24.79 -49.27
C ASN A 426 -40.92 24.73 -49.10
N PHE A 427 -40.36 25.28 -48.02
CA PHE A 427 -38.91 25.27 -47.76
C PHE A 427 -38.44 23.96 -47.09
N VAL A 428 -38.75 22.83 -47.71
CA VAL A 428 -38.55 21.48 -47.13
C VAL A 428 -37.08 21.18 -46.81
N ALA A 429 -36.13 21.82 -47.51
CA ALA A 429 -34.69 21.73 -47.21
C ALA A 429 -34.32 22.23 -45.80
N LEU A 430 -35.12 23.10 -45.17
CA LEU A 430 -34.88 23.57 -43.79
C LEU A 430 -34.98 22.44 -42.76
N ASN A 431 -35.68 21.35 -43.07
CA ASN A 431 -35.71 20.18 -42.20
C ASN A 431 -34.33 19.50 -42.08
N VAL A 432 -33.44 19.62 -43.08
CA VAL A 432 -32.05 19.13 -42.98
C VAL A 432 -31.23 20.00 -42.01
N TYR A 433 -31.44 21.33 -42.02
CA TYR A 433 -30.77 22.23 -41.08
C TYR A 433 -31.32 22.07 -39.65
N LEU A 434 -32.63 21.82 -39.47
CA LEU A 434 -33.18 21.41 -38.19
C LEU A 434 -32.60 20.07 -37.71
N ALA A 435 -32.51 19.07 -38.58
CA ALA A 435 -31.88 17.79 -38.27
C ALA A 435 -30.41 17.96 -37.86
N LEU A 436 -29.65 18.85 -38.51
CA LEU A 436 -28.28 19.21 -38.09
C LEU A 436 -28.23 19.86 -36.70
N CYS A 437 -29.16 20.76 -36.38
CA CYS A 437 -29.23 21.38 -35.06
C CYS A 437 -29.55 20.34 -33.97
N TYR A 438 -30.53 19.46 -34.21
CA TYR A 438 -30.89 18.40 -33.26
C TYR A 438 -29.78 17.35 -33.11
N TYR A 439 -29.09 16.98 -34.19
CA TYR A 439 -27.88 16.14 -34.13
C TYR A 439 -26.78 16.77 -33.28
N LYS A 440 -26.65 18.11 -33.28
CA LYS A 440 -25.68 18.85 -32.44
C LYS A 440 -26.11 19.07 -31.00
N LEU A 441 -27.38 18.78 -30.68
CA LEU A 441 -27.91 18.72 -29.31
C LEU A 441 -27.99 17.28 -28.79
N ASP A 442 -27.41 16.31 -29.53
CA ASP A 442 -27.48 14.86 -29.28
C ASP A 442 -28.91 14.27 -29.26
N GLU A 443 -29.90 15.03 -29.72
CA GLU A 443 -31.30 14.63 -29.91
C GLU A 443 -31.47 13.89 -31.25
N TYR A 444 -30.79 12.76 -31.39
CA TYR A 444 -30.67 12.02 -32.65
C TYR A 444 -32.01 11.48 -33.16
N ASP A 445 -32.92 11.06 -32.28
CA ASP A 445 -34.25 10.59 -32.67
C ASP A 445 -35.08 11.72 -33.31
N ILE A 446 -35.06 12.91 -32.70
CA ILE A 446 -35.72 14.12 -33.24
C ILE A 446 -35.04 14.55 -34.55
N SER A 447 -33.71 14.43 -34.64
CA SER A 447 -32.97 14.68 -35.89
C SER A 447 -33.47 13.79 -37.02
N LEU A 448 -33.68 12.48 -36.76
CA LEU A 448 -34.21 11.53 -37.73
C LEU A 448 -35.62 11.88 -38.19
N GLU A 449 -36.51 12.31 -37.29
CA GLU A 449 -37.88 12.73 -37.66
C GLU A 449 -37.88 13.87 -38.69
N PHE A 450 -37.14 14.95 -38.42
CA PHE A 450 -37.02 16.06 -39.38
C PHE A 450 -36.33 15.63 -40.68
N LEU A 451 -35.29 14.80 -40.58
CA LEU A 451 -34.57 14.30 -41.74
C LEU A 451 -35.44 13.43 -42.65
N GLN A 452 -36.33 12.63 -42.09
CA GLN A 452 -37.25 11.77 -42.84
C GLN A 452 -38.23 12.60 -43.67
N ILE A 453 -38.77 13.70 -43.13
CA ILE A 453 -39.65 14.64 -43.86
C ILE A 453 -38.98 15.16 -45.15
N TYR A 454 -37.66 15.37 -45.13
CA TYR A 454 -36.92 15.78 -46.32
C TYR A 454 -36.62 14.61 -47.26
N LEU A 455 -36.23 13.45 -46.73
CA LEU A 455 -35.90 12.24 -47.49
C LEU A 455 -37.11 11.58 -48.17
N ASP A 456 -38.32 11.75 -47.64
CA ASP A 456 -39.57 11.32 -48.29
C ASP A 456 -39.80 12.03 -49.64
N GLN A 457 -39.24 13.24 -49.80
CA GLN A 457 -39.32 14.03 -51.04
C GLN A 457 -38.02 13.99 -51.87
N ASN A 458 -36.87 13.82 -51.20
CA ASN A 458 -35.54 13.86 -51.80
C ASN A 458 -34.73 12.60 -51.39
N PRO A 459 -35.19 11.38 -51.75
CA PRO A 459 -34.61 10.13 -51.24
C PRO A 459 -33.15 9.96 -51.64
N ASP A 460 -32.72 10.50 -52.78
CA ASP A 460 -31.36 10.36 -53.31
C ASP A 460 -30.37 11.40 -52.74
N SER A 461 -30.76 12.20 -51.75
CA SER A 461 -29.92 13.28 -51.24
C SER A 461 -28.74 12.76 -50.41
N ALA A 462 -27.54 12.82 -50.99
CA ALA A 462 -26.28 12.41 -50.34
C ALA A 462 -26.05 13.07 -48.97
N ILE A 463 -26.39 14.35 -48.83
CA ILE A 463 -26.24 15.10 -47.56
C ILE A 463 -27.16 14.51 -46.48
N ALA A 464 -28.43 14.27 -46.82
CA ALA A 464 -29.41 13.77 -45.86
C ALA A 464 -29.23 12.28 -45.56
N ILE A 465 -28.91 11.42 -46.53
CA ILE A 465 -28.57 10.01 -46.25
C ILE A 465 -27.31 9.91 -45.38
N ASN A 466 -26.29 10.72 -45.63
CA ASN A 466 -25.09 10.72 -44.79
C ASN A 466 -25.41 11.15 -43.35
N LEU A 467 -26.22 12.20 -43.16
CA LEU A 467 -26.69 12.60 -41.83
C LEU A 467 -27.60 11.53 -41.18
N ARG A 468 -28.35 10.75 -41.95
CA ARG A 468 -29.14 9.60 -41.45
C ARG A 468 -28.22 8.49 -40.97
N ALA A 469 -27.15 8.21 -41.71
CA ALA A 469 -26.12 7.27 -41.31
C ALA A 469 -25.40 7.73 -40.03
N CYS A 470 -25.06 9.01 -39.89
CA CYS A 470 -24.48 9.56 -38.65
C CYS A 470 -25.44 9.39 -37.45
N ASN A 471 -26.73 9.73 -37.60
CA ASN A 471 -27.74 9.49 -36.57
C ASN A 471 -27.87 8.00 -36.20
N HIS A 472 -27.99 7.10 -37.19
CA HIS A 472 -28.06 5.66 -36.96
C HIS A 472 -26.76 5.06 -36.40
N TYR A 473 -25.60 5.67 -36.65
CA TYR A 473 -24.34 5.30 -36.01
C TYR A 473 -24.40 5.57 -34.50
N LYS A 474 -24.84 6.78 -34.12
CA LYS A 474 -24.94 7.23 -32.73
C LYS A 474 -26.02 6.51 -31.93
N LEU A 475 -27.18 6.23 -32.54
CA LEU A 475 -28.28 5.52 -31.89
C LEU A 475 -28.12 3.99 -31.85
N TYR A 476 -27.40 3.41 -32.83
CA TYR A 476 -27.32 1.95 -32.99
C TYR A 476 -25.89 1.43 -33.11
N ASN A 477 -25.29 1.45 -34.31
CA ASN A 477 -23.92 0.99 -34.58
C ASN A 477 -23.51 1.18 -36.06
N GLY A 478 -22.22 1.00 -36.32
CA GLY A 478 -21.59 1.00 -37.66
C GLY A 478 -22.31 0.19 -38.73
N LYS A 479 -22.87 -0.98 -38.43
CA LYS A 479 -23.54 -1.82 -39.43
C LYS A 479 -24.90 -1.27 -39.88
N VAL A 480 -25.59 -0.53 -39.00
CA VAL A 480 -26.83 0.18 -39.36
C VAL A 480 -26.49 1.42 -40.19
N ALA A 481 -25.45 2.17 -39.81
CA ALA A 481 -24.96 3.31 -40.57
C ALA A 481 -24.46 2.92 -41.97
N GLU A 482 -23.70 1.82 -42.09
CA GLU A 482 -23.23 1.27 -43.37
C GLU A 482 -24.41 0.87 -44.28
N LYS A 483 -25.50 0.34 -43.71
CA LYS A 483 -26.72 0.00 -44.45
C LYS A 483 -27.41 1.23 -45.03
N GLU A 484 -27.32 2.39 -44.38
CA GLU A 484 -27.76 3.67 -44.94
C GLU A 484 -26.81 4.14 -46.05
N LEU A 485 -25.49 4.18 -45.80
CA LEU A 485 -24.51 4.65 -46.79
C LEU A 485 -24.46 3.79 -48.06
N ARG A 486 -24.78 2.49 -47.97
CA ARG A 486 -24.93 1.60 -49.14
C ARG A 486 -26.03 2.05 -50.12
N GLN A 487 -26.98 2.90 -49.70
CA GLN A 487 -27.97 3.48 -50.60
C GLN A 487 -27.31 4.44 -51.61
N LEU A 488 -26.24 5.14 -51.20
CA LEU A 488 -25.48 6.06 -52.06
C LEU A 488 -24.58 5.36 -53.08
N GLN A 489 -24.20 4.10 -52.86
CA GLN A 489 -23.35 3.33 -53.79
C GLN A 489 -24.04 2.98 -55.12
N ASN A 490 -25.38 3.11 -55.21
CA ASN A 490 -26.13 2.82 -56.43
C ASN A 490 -26.43 4.06 -57.30
N GLY A 491 -26.10 5.26 -56.82
CA GLY A 491 -26.29 6.52 -57.56
C GLY A 491 -25.19 6.72 -58.61
N LYS A 492 -25.56 6.87 -59.87
CA LYS A 492 -24.62 6.87 -61.01
C LYS A 492 -23.86 8.20 -61.25
N ALA A 493 -23.93 9.14 -60.30
CA ALA A 493 -23.35 10.47 -60.41
C ALA A 493 -22.92 11.01 -59.03
N LEU A 494 -21.79 10.53 -58.51
CA LEU A 494 -21.03 11.24 -57.48
C LEU A 494 -19.56 10.88 -57.62
N ASP A 495 -18.73 11.84 -58.03
CA ASP A 495 -17.31 11.60 -58.28
C ASP A 495 -16.57 11.16 -57.01
N SER A 496 -15.55 10.32 -57.23
CA SER A 496 -15.05 9.38 -56.23
C SER A 496 -14.34 9.98 -55.01
N VAL A 497 -14.36 11.30 -54.82
CA VAL A 497 -13.58 12.04 -53.82
C VAL A 497 -14.32 12.16 -52.48
N ILE A 498 -15.59 12.58 -52.48
CA ILE A 498 -16.36 12.82 -51.23
C ILE A 498 -16.64 11.50 -50.50
N LEU A 499 -16.95 10.43 -51.26
CA LEU A 499 -17.09 9.07 -50.73
C LEU A 499 -15.75 8.41 -50.36
N LYS A 500 -14.58 9.01 -50.62
CA LYS A 500 -13.28 8.52 -50.13
C LYS A 500 -12.82 9.26 -48.87
N THR A 501 -13.05 10.56 -48.75
CA THR A 501 -12.59 11.33 -47.59
C THR A 501 -13.41 11.09 -46.33
N ARG A 502 -14.76 11.06 -46.39
CA ARG A 502 -15.60 10.81 -45.19
C ARG A 502 -15.88 9.35 -44.86
N ASN A 503 -15.80 8.44 -45.84
CA ASN A 503 -15.84 7.01 -45.54
C ASN A 503 -14.56 6.51 -44.86
N LEU A 504 -13.47 7.31 -44.82
CA LEU A 504 -12.32 6.99 -43.99
C LEU A 504 -12.57 7.28 -42.50
N GLU A 505 -13.18 8.41 -42.11
CA GLU A 505 -13.58 8.63 -40.70
C GLU A 505 -14.49 7.50 -40.16
N VAL A 506 -15.38 6.96 -41.00
CA VAL A 506 -16.25 5.81 -40.63
C VAL A 506 -15.53 4.45 -40.73
N ARG A 507 -14.37 4.36 -41.41
CA ARG A 507 -13.53 3.15 -41.49
C ARG A 507 -12.37 3.12 -40.49
N THR A 508 -11.88 4.27 -40.00
CA THR A 508 -10.78 4.33 -39.03
C THR A 508 -11.20 3.82 -37.65
N ASP A 509 -12.50 3.96 -37.33
CA ASP A 509 -13.12 3.46 -36.10
C ASP A 509 -13.63 2.01 -36.23
N ALA A 510 -13.17 1.27 -37.25
CA ALA A 510 -13.53 -0.13 -37.46
C ALA A 510 -12.34 -1.07 -37.20
N SER A 511 -12.27 -1.60 -35.97
CA SER A 511 -11.53 -2.80 -35.50
C SER A 511 -10.66 -3.57 -36.54
N GLU A 512 -9.37 -3.72 -36.24
CA GLU A 512 -8.22 -4.06 -37.12
C GLU A 512 -8.20 -5.45 -37.83
N GLU A 513 -9.30 -6.21 -37.93
CA GLU A 513 -9.24 -7.64 -38.33
C GLU A 513 -9.54 -7.99 -39.82
N ASN A 514 -9.79 -7.05 -40.75
CA ASN A 514 -10.18 -7.40 -42.14
C ASN A 514 -9.43 -6.72 -43.32
N ASP A 515 -8.42 -5.88 -43.06
CA ASP A 515 -7.89 -4.92 -44.07
C ASP A 515 -7.03 -5.46 -45.24
N ARG A 516 -6.76 -6.77 -45.33
CA ARG A 516 -5.83 -7.29 -46.36
C ARG A 516 -6.34 -7.19 -47.82
N CYS A 517 -7.63 -6.94 -48.05
CA CYS A 517 -8.20 -6.92 -49.40
C CYS A 517 -8.21 -5.52 -50.04
N ASP A 518 -8.65 -4.49 -49.32
CA ASP A 518 -8.91 -3.16 -49.89
C ASP A 518 -7.63 -2.34 -50.13
N MET A 519 -6.59 -2.57 -49.32
CA MET A 519 -5.33 -1.79 -49.36
C MET A 519 -4.53 -1.97 -50.66
N LYS A 520 -4.63 -3.12 -51.34
CA LYS A 520 -4.02 -3.29 -52.68
C LYS A 520 -4.71 -2.45 -53.75
N ALA A 521 -6.04 -2.30 -53.65
CA ALA A 521 -6.80 -1.45 -54.56
C ALA A 521 -6.49 0.04 -54.29
N ALA A 522 -6.43 0.45 -53.01
CA ALA A 522 -6.02 1.81 -52.65
C ALA A 522 -4.62 2.15 -53.17
N LEU A 523 -3.62 1.28 -52.97
CA LEU A 523 -2.26 1.50 -53.46
C LEU A 523 -2.21 1.56 -55.00
N GLY A 524 -2.92 0.69 -55.71
CA GLY A 524 -2.97 0.70 -57.19
C GLY A 524 -3.74 1.87 -57.80
N LEU A 525 -4.67 2.49 -57.05
CA LEU A 525 -5.34 3.73 -57.45
C LEU A 525 -4.48 4.98 -57.22
N VAL A 526 -3.50 4.90 -56.30
CA VAL A 526 -2.70 6.03 -55.82
C VAL A 526 -1.26 6.01 -56.36
N SER A 527 -0.75 4.87 -56.79
CA SER A 527 0.59 4.73 -57.38
C SER A 527 0.76 5.52 -58.67
N ASP A 528 -0.27 5.48 -59.52
CA ASP A 528 -0.22 5.97 -60.90
C ASP A 528 -0.79 7.41 -61.02
N MET A 529 -1.31 7.96 -59.92
CA MET A 529 -1.81 9.33 -59.81
C MET A 529 -0.62 10.30 -59.74
N ASP A 530 -0.57 11.34 -60.57
CA ASP A 530 0.41 12.43 -60.42
C ASP A 530 -0.25 13.58 -59.64
N PRO A 531 0.13 13.84 -58.37
CA PRO A 531 -0.62 14.74 -57.48
C PRO A 531 -0.42 16.20 -57.91
N GLN A 532 -1.50 16.85 -58.31
CA GLN A 532 -1.53 18.28 -58.63
C GLN A 532 -2.10 19.10 -57.48
N HIS A 533 -2.99 18.52 -56.67
CA HIS A 533 -3.65 19.21 -55.56
C HIS A 533 -3.21 18.73 -54.18
N LEU A 534 -3.23 19.63 -53.21
CA LEU A 534 -2.78 19.44 -51.83
C LEU A 534 -3.47 18.23 -51.12
N ILE A 535 -4.73 17.95 -51.45
CA ILE A 535 -5.48 16.79 -50.95
C ILE A 535 -4.96 15.47 -51.54
N GLU A 536 -4.46 15.46 -52.78
CA GLU A 536 -3.90 14.28 -53.45
C GLU A 536 -2.52 13.94 -52.88
N PHE A 537 -1.72 14.96 -52.53
CA PHE A 537 -0.51 14.80 -51.73
C PHE A 537 -0.80 14.18 -50.36
N LEU A 538 -1.86 14.63 -49.67
CA LEU A 538 -2.26 14.08 -48.37
C LEU A 538 -2.78 12.63 -48.49
N LEU A 539 -3.59 12.33 -49.51
CA LEU A 539 -4.05 10.97 -49.83
C LEU A 539 -2.88 10.02 -50.14
N LYS A 540 -1.87 10.49 -50.91
CA LYS A 540 -0.61 9.77 -51.10
C LYS A 540 0.10 9.55 -49.77
N ALA A 541 0.27 10.59 -48.96
CA ALA A 541 0.97 10.51 -47.69
C ALA A 541 0.34 9.46 -46.76
N ILE A 542 -0.99 9.50 -46.57
CA ILE A 542 -1.73 8.54 -45.74
C ILE A 542 -1.65 7.12 -46.32
N THR A 543 -1.83 6.96 -47.63
CA THR A 543 -1.79 5.63 -48.30
C THR A 543 -0.40 5.00 -48.18
N TYR A 544 0.66 5.75 -48.50
CA TYR A 544 2.03 5.27 -48.38
C TYR A 544 2.47 5.07 -46.93
N CYS A 545 1.99 5.89 -45.98
CA CYS A 545 2.23 5.70 -44.55
C CYS A 545 1.65 4.35 -44.09
N THR A 546 0.37 4.12 -44.35
CA THR A 546 -0.35 2.92 -43.94
C THR A 546 0.22 1.66 -44.61
N VAL A 547 0.55 1.73 -45.90
CA VAL A 547 1.24 0.64 -46.63
C VAL A 547 2.66 0.41 -46.10
N GLY A 548 3.39 1.48 -45.75
CA GLY A 548 4.73 1.44 -45.18
C GLY A 548 4.76 0.74 -43.83
N TYR A 549 3.82 1.07 -42.93
CA TYR A 549 3.64 0.37 -41.66
C TYR A 549 3.27 -1.11 -41.86
N GLN A 550 2.26 -1.42 -42.70
CA GLN A 550 1.84 -2.81 -42.94
C GLN A 550 2.94 -3.68 -43.58
N LYS A 551 3.74 -3.12 -44.52
CA LYS A 551 4.84 -3.83 -45.18
C LYS A 551 6.18 -3.74 -44.43
N LYS A 552 6.26 -2.97 -43.33
CA LYS A 552 7.50 -2.59 -42.63
C LYS A 552 8.59 -2.04 -43.58
N SER A 553 8.18 -1.28 -44.59
CA SER A 553 9.07 -0.76 -45.64
C SER A 553 9.42 0.71 -45.36
N LYS A 554 10.72 0.96 -45.16
CA LYS A 554 11.25 2.30 -44.90
C LYS A 554 11.05 3.24 -46.10
N GLU A 555 11.20 2.73 -47.32
CA GLU A 555 11.04 3.50 -48.56
C GLU A 555 9.64 4.12 -48.68
N TYR A 556 8.57 3.36 -48.41
CA TYR A 556 7.21 3.90 -48.43
C TYR A 556 6.95 4.90 -47.30
N LEU A 557 7.59 4.75 -46.14
CA LEU A 557 7.50 5.72 -45.03
C LEU A 557 8.25 7.03 -45.35
N GLU A 558 9.41 6.97 -46.01
CA GLU A 558 10.16 8.15 -46.49
C GLU A 558 9.39 8.90 -47.60
N ILE A 559 8.74 8.17 -48.51
CA ILE A 559 7.83 8.75 -49.51
C ILE A 559 6.62 9.43 -48.83
N ALA A 560 6.00 8.76 -47.85
CA ALA A 560 4.90 9.32 -47.07
C ALA A 560 5.30 10.61 -46.33
N GLN A 561 6.46 10.58 -45.66
CA GLN A 561 7.03 11.73 -44.96
C GLN A 561 7.23 12.92 -45.90
N LYS A 562 7.79 12.67 -47.10
CA LYS A 562 7.99 13.72 -48.13
C LYS A 562 6.67 14.35 -48.56
N HIS A 563 5.61 13.56 -48.75
CA HIS A 563 4.29 14.08 -49.12
C HIS A 563 3.60 14.83 -47.97
N PHE A 564 3.66 14.32 -46.73
CA PHE A 564 3.19 15.07 -45.54
C PHE A 564 3.91 16.41 -45.37
N ARG A 565 5.22 16.43 -45.65
CA ARG A 565 6.04 17.64 -45.59
C ARG A 565 5.63 18.66 -46.66
N VAL A 566 5.39 18.24 -47.90
CA VAL A 566 4.86 19.13 -48.96
C VAL A 566 3.50 19.71 -48.60
N VAL A 567 2.61 18.91 -47.97
CA VAL A 567 1.31 19.39 -47.46
C VAL A 567 1.48 20.45 -46.36
N GLY A 568 2.47 20.28 -45.48
CA GLY A 568 2.70 21.17 -44.34
C GLY A 568 3.55 22.42 -44.64
N GLU A 569 4.46 22.36 -45.62
CA GLU A 569 5.30 23.49 -46.06
C GLU A 569 4.63 24.35 -47.15
N SER A 570 3.50 23.91 -47.73
CA SER A 570 2.79 24.66 -48.77
C SER A 570 2.01 25.86 -48.21
N ALA A 571 2.51 27.06 -48.50
CA ALA A 571 1.87 28.32 -48.14
C ALA A 571 0.79 28.80 -49.14
N SER A 572 0.58 28.08 -50.26
CA SER A 572 0.06 28.69 -51.49
C SER A 572 -1.27 28.18 -52.06
N GLU A 573 -1.89 27.14 -51.48
CA GLU A 573 -3.17 26.60 -52.00
C GLU A 573 -4.22 26.31 -50.90
N CYS A 574 -4.60 27.36 -50.16
CA CYS A 574 -5.95 27.42 -49.61
C CYS A 574 -6.91 27.89 -50.72
N GLY A 575 -7.74 26.98 -51.24
CA GLY A 575 -8.81 27.35 -52.20
C GLY A 575 -8.80 26.56 -53.50
N GLN A 576 -8.82 25.23 -53.43
CA GLN A 576 -9.22 24.35 -54.54
C GLN A 576 -9.70 22.99 -54.02
N VAL A 577 -10.90 23.00 -53.44
CA VAL A 577 -11.74 21.80 -53.29
C VAL A 577 -13.03 22.12 -54.03
N ASP A 578 -13.44 21.26 -54.97
CA ASP A 578 -14.64 21.44 -55.80
C ASP A 578 -15.84 21.92 -54.99
N ALA A 579 -16.19 23.20 -55.11
CA ALA A 579 -17.32 23.73 -54.38
C ALA A 579 -18.66 23.47 -55.12
N ARG A 580 -18.60 22.72 -56.22
CA ARG A 580 -19.71 21.99 -56.88
C ARG A 580 -20.70 21.36 -55.88
N PHE A 581 -20.22 21.00 -54.68
CA PHE A 581 -21.02 20.35 -53.63
C PHE A 581 -21.15 21.11 -52.30
N LEU A 582 -20.58 22.32 -52.16
CA LEU A 582 -20.47 23.02 -50.87
C LEU A 582 -21.20 24.37 -50.78
N GLY A 583 -21.77 24.88 -51.87
CA GLY A 583 -22.47 26.18 -51.94
C GLY A 583 -23.75 26.36 -51.08
N ASN A 584 -24.02 25.49 -50.09
CA ASN A 584 -25.15 25.62 -49.16
C ASN A 584 -24.82 25.21 -47.70
N LEU A 585 -23.55 24.94 -47.36
CA LEU A 585 -23.13 24.61 -46.00
C LEU A 585 -21.99 25.52 -45.58
N THR A 586 -22.32 26.66 -44.94
CA THR A 586 -21.37 27.54 -44.25
C THR A 586 -20.90 26.90 -42.93
N ILE A 587 -20.25 25.74 -43.04
CA ILE A 587 -19.52 25.04 -41.98
C ILE A 587 -18.20 24.63 -42.64
N PHE A 588 -17.07 24.86 -41.97
CA PHE A 588 -15.69 24.96 -42.53
C PHE A 588 -15.36 26.34 -43.13
N ASP A 589 -14.96 27.28 -42.27
CA ASP A 589 -13.62 27.90 -42.44
C ASP A 589 -12.82 27.50 -41.20
N PHE A 590 -11.53 27.27 -41.37
CA PHE A 590 -10.45 27.92 -40.60
C PHE A 590 -9.14 27.56 -41.32
N LEU A 591 -8.81 28.35 -42.34
CA LEU A 591 -7.90 27.92 -43.40
C LEU A 591 -7.00 29.07 -43.90
N ILE A 592 -6.32 29.75 -42.98
CA ILE A 592 -5.10 30.54 -43.29
C ILE A 592 -3.89 29.98 -42.52
N ASP A 593 -4.12 29.11 -41.54
CA ASP A 593 -3.10 28.40 -40.78
C ASP A 593 -3.68 27.02 -40.40
N THR A 594 -3.54 26.07 -41.32
CA THR A 594 -4.49 24.95 -41.41
C THR A 594 -4.19 23.88 -40.36
N ILE A 595 -5.21 23.47 -39.61
CA ILE A 595 -5.13 22.34 -38.67
C ILE A 595 -4.58 21.10 -39.38
N ALA A 596 -5.07 20.81 -40.59
CA ALA A 596 -4.62 19.67 -41.40
C ALA A 596 -3.13 19.78 -41.82
N GLY A 597 -2.64 20.98 -42.13
CA GLY A 597 -1.23 21.24 -42.44
C GLY A 597 -0.33 21.11 -41.21
N ARG A 598 -0.77 21.60 -40.05
CA ARG A 598 -0.07 21.39 -38.77
C ARG A 598 -0.08 19.93 -38.33
N GLN A 599 -1.18 19.20 -38.55
CA GLN A 599 -1.26 17.75 -38.39
C GLN A 599 -0.36 17.00 -39.39
N ALA A 600 -0.23 17.47 -40.63
CA ALA A 600 0.67 16.91 -41.63
C ALA A 600 2.15 17.15 -41.27
N MET A 601 2.52 18.35 -40.79
CA MET A 601 3.86 18.60 -40.24
C MET A 601 4.13 17.70 -39.03
N ALA A 602 3.20 17.62 -38.07
CA ALA A 602 3.32 16.70 -36.94
C ALA A 602 3.48 15.24 -37.42
N SER A 603 2.73 14.78 -38.42
CA SER A 603 2.86 13.44 -39.01
C SER A 603 4.20 13.23 -39.70
N SER A 604 4.74 14.25 -40.38
CA SER A 604 6.07 14.22 -41.00
C SER A 604 7.18 14.10 -39.93
N TYR A 605 7.09 14.87 -38.85
CA TYR A 605 8.05 14.81 -37.75
C TYR A 605 7.91 13.55 -36.88
N PHE A 606 6.71 12.97 -36.79
CA PHE A 606 6.51 11.63 -36.22
C PHE A 606 7.27 10.57 -37.02
N LEU A 607 7.17 10.60 -38.35
CA LEU A 607 7.88 9.67 -39.23
C LEU A 607 9.40 9.84 -39.18
N SER A 608 9.92 11.05 -38.92
CA SER A 608 11.36 11.28 -38.64
C SER A 608 11.79 11.02 -37.19
N SER A 609 10.88 10.65 -36.29
CA SER A 609 11.13 10.50 -34.84
C SER A 609 11.65 11.79 -34.16
N GLN A 610 11.28 12.97 -34.67
CA GLN A 610 11.64 14.28 -34.12
C GLN A 610 10.51 14.82 -33.24
N PHE A 611 10.32 14.20 -32.07
CA PHE A 611 9.15 14.43 -31.21
C PHE A 611 9.08 15.85 -30.62
N ASP A 612 10.20 16.54 -30.43
CA ASP A 612 10.19 17.93 -29.97
C ASP A 612 9.49 18.87 -30.96
N GLU A 613 9.75 18.69 -32.27
CA GLU A 613 9.05 19.41 -33.34
C GLU A 613 7.56 19.02 -33.40
N VAL A 614 7.24 17.73 -33.26
CA VAL A 614 5.84 17.25 -33.16
C VAL A 614 5.07 18.01 -32.08
N LEU A 615 5.67 18.22 -30.90
CA LEU A 615 5.03 18.94 -29.80
C LEU A 615 4.80 20.42 -30.11
N ILE A 616 5.64 21.08 -30.91
CA ILE A 616 5.40 22.46 -31.35
C ILE A 616 4.11 22.53 -32.17
N TYR A 617 3.96 21.67 -33.19
CA TYR A 617 2.76 21.66 -34.03
C TYR A 617 1.52 21.18 -33.26
N LEU A 618 1.59 20.12 -32.45
CA LEU A 618 0.43 19.63 -31.70
C LEU A 618 -0.01 20.61 -30.61
N ASN A 619 0.88 21.18 -29.80
CA ASN A 619 0.49 22.17 -28.79
C ASN A 619 -0.17 23.39 -29.41
N SER A 620 0.28 23.81 -30.61
CA SER A 620 -0.30 24.94 -31.33
C SER A 620 -1.76 24.74 -31.77
N ILE A 621 -2.27 23.50 -31.78
CA ILE A 621 -3.66 23.14 -32.12
C ILE A 621 -4.42 22.44 -30.97
N ARG A 622 -3.79 22.26 -29.79
CA ARG A 622 -4.33 21.50 -28.64
C ARG A 622 -5.69 21.99 -28.15
N SER A 623 -5.96 23.30 -28.25
CA SER A 623 -7.25 23.89 -27.86
C SER A 623 -8.43 23.49 -28.76
N TYR A 624 -8.18 23.03 -30.00
CA TYR A 624 -9.24 22.59 -30.92
C TYR A 624 -9.62 21.11 -30.75
N PHE A 625 -8.75 20.31 -30.11
CA PHE A 625 -8.82 18.84 -30.06
C PHE A 625 -8.82 18.26 -28.63
N TYR A 626 -9.24 19.05 -27.64
CA TYR A 626 -9.22 18.64 -26.22
C TYR A 626 -10.00 17.35 -25.95
N ASN A 627 -11.10 17.11 -26.67
CA ASN A 627 -11.94 15.90 -26.56
C ASN A 627 -11.69 14.88 -27.69
N ASP A 628 -10.60 15.00 -28.46
CA ASP A 628 -10.28 14.07 -29.54
C ASP A 628 -9.30 13.01 -29.07
N ASP A 629 -9.76 11.75 -29.05
CA ASP A 629 -9.02 10.62 -28.52
C ASP A 629 -7.76 10.29 -29.32
N THR A 630 -7.78 10.49 -30.65
CA THR A 630 -6.64 10.23 -31.52
C THR A 630 -5.55 11.28 -31.33
N PHE A 631 -5.96 12.55 -31.19
CA PHE A 631 -5.08 13.66 -30.85
C PHE A 631 -4.46 13.48 -29.46
N ASN A 632 -5.29 13.17 -28.44
CA ASN A 632 -4.86 12.94 -27.06
C ASN A 632 -3.90 11.74 -26.94
N PHE A 633 -4.13 10.69 -27.72
CA PHE A 633 -3.19 9.57 -27.83
C PHE A 633 -1.86 10.00 -28.46
N ASN A 634 -1.89 10.63 -29.64
CA ASN A 634 -0.68 11.06 -30.36
C ASN A 634 0.16 12.05 -29.53
N ILE A 635 -0.44 13.09 -28.95
CA ILE A 635 0.30 14.05 -28.10
C ILE A 635 0.88 13.35 -26.87
N GLY A 636 0.17 12.38 -26.27
CA GLY A 636 0.68 11.53 -25.20
C GLY A 636 1.93 10.73 -25.60
N GLN A 637 1.95 10.16 -26.81
CA GLN A 637 3.13 9.44 -27.32
C GLN A 637 4.33 10.37 -27.54
N ALA A 638 4.12 11.57 -28.10
CA ALA A 638 5.18 12.56 -28.29
C ALA A 638 5.73 13.08 -26.95
N LEU A 639 4.85 13.37 -25.98
CA LEU A 639 5.24 13.79 -24.63
C LEU A 639 6.08 12.74 -23.91
N LEU A 640 5.77 11.44 -24.04
CA LEU A 640 6.60 10.35 -23.50
C LEU A 640 7.97 10.27 -24.16
N ALA A 641 8.06 10.49 -25.47
CA ALA A 641 9.33 10.47 -26.19
C ALA A 641 10.25 11.63 -25.78
N CYS A 642 9.67 12.80 -25.47
CA CYS A 642 10.38 13.97 -24.93
C CYS A 642 10.62 13.92 -23.41
N GLY A 643 10.17 12.87 -22.71
CA GLY A 643 10.35 12.70 -21.26
C GLY A 643 9.36 13.45 -20.36
N ASN A 644 8.33 14.09 -20.92
CA ASN A 644 7.30 14.84 -20.19
C ASN A 644 6.17 13.90 -19.71
N SER A 645 6.51 12.94 -18.85
CA SER A 645 5.62 11.84 -18.42
C SER A 645 4.35 12.28 -17.68
N ALA A 646 4.39 13.42 -16.97
CA ALA A 646 3.23 13.95 -16.24
C ALA A 646 2.13 14.47 -17.17
N GLU A 647 2.49 15.27 -18.19
CA GLU A 647 1.53 15.74 -19.21
C GLU A 647 1.09 14.60 -20.14
N ALA A 648 1.97 13.62 -20.38
CA ALA A 648 1.61 12.43 -21.14
C ALA A 648 0.51 11.62 -20.45
N GLU A 649 0.63 11.36 -19.13
CA GLU A 649 -0.43 10.68 -18.37
C GLU A 649 -1.74 11.48 -18.46
N ALA A 650 -1.69 12.79 -18.22
CA ALA A 650 -2.89 13.64 -18.28
C ALA A 650 -3.56 13.60 -19.66
N SER A 651 -2.80 13.51 -20.75
CA SER A 651 -3.34 13.44 -22.11
C SER A 651 -3.85 12.04 -22.45
N LEU A 652 -3.14 10.97 -22.08
CA LEU A 652 -3.54 9.59 -22.34
C LEU A 652 -4.79 9.17 -21.54
N VAL A 653 -4.99 9.70 -20.35
CA VAL A 653 -6.18 9.43 -19.51
C VAL A 653 -7.45 10.12 -20.04
N LEU A 654 -7.32 11.16 -20.87
CA LEU A 654 -8.47 11.78 -21.54
C LEU A 654 -9.06 10.92 -22.67
N VAL A 655 -8.34 9.88 -23.13
CA VAL A 655 -8.82 8.98 -24.19
C VAL A 655 -10.01 8.16 -23.69
N VAL A 656 -11.17 8.34 -24.31
CA VAL A 656 -12.42 7.65 -23.94
C VAL A 656 -12.62 6.35 -24.73
N ASP A 657 -12.21 6.29 -25.99
CA ASP A 657 -12.46 5.15 -26.90
C ASP A 657 -11.93 3.80 -26.36
N GLU A 658 -12.86 2.87 -26.22
CA GLU A 658 -12.64 1.49 -25.77
C GLU A 658 -12.06 0.57 -26.85
N GLU A 659 -12.03 0.96 -28.13
CA GLU A 659 -11.29 0.24 -29.17
C GLU A 659 -9.79 0.61 -29.10
N MET A 660 -9.43 1.89 -29.08
CA MET A 660 -8.06 2.35 -28.90
C MET A 660 -7.45 1.89 -27.58
N LYS A 661 -8.20 1.87 -26.46
CA LYS A 661 -7.71 1.34 -25.17
C LYS A 661 -7.23 -0.12 -25.23
N LYS A 662 -7.78 -0.93 -26.14
CA LYS A 662 -7.37 -2.33 -26.34
C LYS A 662 -6.11 -2.46 -27.19
N LYS A 663 -5.70 -1.42 -27.93
CA LYS A 663 -4.53 -1.48 -28.83
C LYS A 663 -3.23 -1.54 -28.02
N PRO A 664 -2.27 -2.43 -28.36
CA PRO A 664 -1.00 -2.53 -27.66
C PRO A 664 -0.22 -1.22 -27.58
N THR A 665 -0.28 -0.39 -28.61
CA THR A 665 0.37 0.93 -28.62
C THR A 665 -0.17 1.86 -27.53
N TYR A 666 -1.48 1.85 -27.25
CA TYR A 666 -2.09 2.66 -26.20
C TYR A 666 -1.70 2.16 -24.80
N PHE A 667 -2.01 0.90 -24.48
CA PHE A 667 -1.83 0.43 -23.10
C PHE A 667 -0.35 0.35 -22.69
N LEU A 668 0.57 0.12 -23.63
CA LEU A 668 2.01 0.19 -23.37
C LEU A 668 2.49 1.63 -23.14
N SER A 669 1.96 2.61 -23.88
CA SER A 669 2.24 4.04 -23.65
C SER A 669 1.72 4.49 -22.29
N LEU A 670 0.48 4.16 -21.93
CA LEU A 670 -0.10 4.52 -20.63
C LEU A 670 0.63 3.84 -19.46
N ALA A 671 0.98 2.55 -19.58
CA ALA A 671 1.78 1.85 -18.58
C ALA A 671 3.16 2.50 -18.39
N ARG A 672 3.82 2.92 -19.48
CA ARG A 672 5.09 3.67 -19.41
C ARG A 672 4.93 5.02 -18.71
N ALA A 673 3.85 5.77 -18.99
CA ALA A 673 3.54 7.02 -18.30
C ALA A 673 3.38 6.82 -16.79
N TYR A 674 2.59 5.80 -16.39
CA TYR A 674 2.41 5.46 -14.97
C TYR A 674 3.72 5.07 -14.29
N ILE A 675 4.57 4.24 -14.91
CA ILE A 675 5.85 3.81 -14.33
C ILE A 675 6.79 5.01 -14.17
N GLN A 676 6.91 5.88 -15.18
CA GLN A 676 7.74 7.10 -15.11
C GLN A 676 7.24 8.09 -14.04
N ASN A 677 5.93 8.13 -13.78
CA ASN A 677 5.32 8.95 -12.73
C ASN A 677 5.27 8.27 -11.35
N GLY A 678 5.94 7.12 -11.16
CA GLY A 678 6.00 6.40 -9.87
C GLY A 678 4.72 5.65 -9.49
N LYS A 679 3.80 5.42 -10.43
CA LYS A 679 2.50 4.75 -10.27
C LYS A 679 2.51 3.31 -10.81
N SER A 680 3.61 2.58 -10.60
CA SER A 680 3.81 1.21 -11.11
C SER A 680 2.70 0.22 -10.73
N ASN A 681 1.97 0.47 -9.64
CA ASN A 681 0.81 -0.32 -9.23
C ASN A 681 -0.33 -0.27 -10.27
N LEU A 682 -0.59 0.89 -10.89
CA LEU A 682 -1.65 1.03 -11.90
C LEU A 682 -1.28 0.28 -13.18
N ALA A 683 -0.02 0.35 -13.61
CA ALA A 683 0.49 -0.46 -14.71
C ALA A 683 0.38 -1.96 -14.42
N TRP A 684 0.63 -2.39 -13.18
CA TRP A 684 0.43 -3.78 -12.75
C TRP A 684 -1.05 -4.19 -12.78
N GLU A 685 -1.96 -3.36 -12.28
CA GLU A 685 -3.41 -3.61 -12.30
C GLU A 685 -3.96 -3.74 -13.73
N MET A 686 -3.44 -2.96 -14.70
CA MET A 686 -3.75 -3.13 -16.12
C MET A 686 -3.41 -4.55 -16.62
N SER A 687 -2.25 -5.10 -16.24
CA SER A 687 -1.85 -6.45 -16.67
C SER A 687 -2.71 -7.57 -16.06
N VAL A 688 -3.25 -7.37 -14.86
CA VAL A 688 -4.15 -8.34 -14.18
C VAL A 688 -5.55 -8.35 -14.80
N ASN A 689 -6.03 -7.20 -15.29
CA ASN A 689 -7.36 -7.06 -15.87
C ASN A 689 -7.45 -7.46 -17.35
N MET A 690 -6.31 -7.65 -18.03
CA MET A 690 -6.26 -8.13 -19.42
C MET A 690 -6.62 -9.62 -19.53
N ARG A 691 -7.19 -10.00 -20.68
CA ARG A 691 -7.63 -11.38 -20.96
C ARG A 691 -6.85 -12.09 -22.08
N ASN A 692 -6.02 -11.37 -22.84
CA ASN A 692 -5.27 -11.91 -23.98
C ASN A 692 -3.82 -12.22 -23.60
N SER A 693 -3.36 -13.46 -23.78
CA SER A 693 -2.03 -13.94 -23.35
C SER A 693 -0.88 -13.13 -23.94
N ASP A 694 -0.94 -12.85 -25.24
CA ASP A 694 0.18 -12.26 -25.98
C ASP A 694 0.35 -10.77 -25.65
N ASP A 695 -0.75 -10.10 -25.31
CA ASP A 695 -0.78 -8.71 -24.90
C ASP A 695 -0.38 -8.55 -23.42
N ILE A 696 -0.78 -9.50 -22.57
CA ILE A 696 -0.26 -9.62 -21.20
C ILE A 696 1.26 -9.78 -21.23
N LEU A 697 1.83 -10.65 -22.09
CA LEU A 697 3.27 -10.83 -22.21
C LEU A 697 4.00 -9.54 -22.65
N LYS A 698 3.47 -8.82 -23.65
CA LYS A 698 4.03 -7.51 -24.07
C LYS A 698 4.01 -6.49 -22.92
N LEU A 699 2.91 -6.40 -22.19
CA LEU A 699 2.76 -5.46 -21.08
C LEU A 699 3.65 -5.83 -19.89
N LEU A 700 3.68 -7.11 -19.49
CA LEU A 700 4.58 -7.58 -18.44
C LEU A 700 6.05 -7.38 -18.82
N SER A 701 6.42 -7.55 -20.09
CA SER A 701 7.79 -7.28 -20.56
C SER A 701 8.15 -5.80 -20.44
N LEU A 702 7.22 -4.89 -20.76
CA LEU A 702 7.41 -3.46 -20.55
C LEU A 702 7.54 -3.13 -19.05
N ILE A 703 6.62 -3.61 -18.21
CA ILE A 703 6.66 -3.40 -16.75
C ILE A 703 7.97 -3.92 -16.17
N ALA A 704 8.40 -5.12 -16.55
CA ALA A 704 9.63 -5.73 -16.06
C ALA A 704 10.86 -4.86 -16.34
N ASN A 705 10.99 -4.36 -17.59
CA ASN A 705 12.14 -3.58 -18.03
C ASN A 705 12.10 -2.11 -17.59
N ASP A 706 10.97 -1.43 -17.75
CA ASP A 706 10.87 0.01 -17.44
C ASP A 706 10.84 0.23 -15.92
N CYS A 707 10.19 -0.64 -15.11
CA CYS A 707 10.31 -0.57 -13.65
C CYS A 707 11.75 -0.86 -13.18
N TYR A 708 12.47 -1.78 -13.83
CA TYR A 708 13.89 -2.03 -13.51
C TYR A 708 14.77 -0.80 -13.77
N ARG A 709 14.49 -0.06 -14.85
CA ARG A 709 15.21 1.19 -15.22
C ARG A 709 14.91 2.35 -14.28
N VAL A 710 13.64 2.51 -13.89
CA VAL A 710 13.21 3.55 -12.92
C VAL A 710 13.63 3.19 -11.49
N GLY A 711 14.00 1.94 -11.23
CA GLY A 711 14.42 1.45 -9.91
C GLY A 711 13.28 0.92 -9.05
N ASP A 712 12.08 0.73 -9.59
CA ASP A 712 10.97 0.04 -8.91
C ASP A 712 11.10 -1.48 -9.09
N TYR A 713 12.12 -2.04 -8.45
CA TYR A 713 12.46 -3.45 -8.64
C TYR A 713 11.38 -4.41 -8.12
N PHE A 714 10.46 -3.98 -7.25
CA PHE A 714 9.39 -4.84 -6.72
C PHE A 714 8.40 -5.25 -7.82
N TYR A 715 7.89 -4.28 -8.58
CA TYR A 715 7.02 -4.58 -9.72
C TYR A 715 7.79 -5.24 -10.87
N SER A 716 9.10 -4.94 -11.01
CA SER A 716 9.97 -5.66 -11.95
C SER A 716 10.08 -7.17 -11.63
N VAL A 717 10.33 -7.55 -10.36
CA VAL A 717 10.36 -8.96 -9.92
C VAL A 717 9.01 -9.64 -10.18
N LYS A 718 7.89 -8.99 -9.84
CA LYS A 718 6.55 -9.55 -10.07
C LYS A 718 6.26 -9.79 -11.55
N ALA A 719 6.72 -8.89 -12.42
CA ALA A 719 6.56 -9.04 -13.85
C ALA A 719 7.43 -10.16 -14.44
N PHE A 720 8.70 -10.27 -14.04
CA PHE A 720 9.54 -11.40 -14.44
C PHE A 720 9.01 -12.76 -13.92
N ASP A 721 8.51 -12.81 -12.68
CA ASP A 721 7.86 -14.01 -12.12
C ASP A 721 6.56 -14.38 -12.84
N ALA A 722 5.75 -13.39 -13.24
CA ALA A 722 4.53 -13.64 -14.03
C ALA A 722 4.85 -14.11 -15.46
N MET A 723 5.86 -13.53 -16.12
CA MET A 723 6.30 -13.99 -17.44
C MET A 723 6.85 -15.42 -17.38
N GLU A 724 7.69 -15.75 -16.41
CA GLU A 724 8.25 -17.11 -16.21
C GLU A 724 7.15 -18.18 -16.02
N ARG A 725 6.02 -17.82 -15.39
CA ARG A 725 4.87 -18.72 -15.23
C ARG A 725 4.03 -18.90 -16.49
N ILE A 726 4.06 -17.93 -17.42
CA ILE A 726 3.34 -18.00 -18.70
C ILE A 726 4.22 -18.70 -19.74
N GLU A 727 5.50 -18.32 -19.84
CA GLU A 727 6.49 -18.87 -20.76
C GLU A 727 7.84 -19.07 -20.03
N PRO A 728 8.27 -20.32 -19.77
CA PRO A 728 9.54 -20.60 -19.12
C PRO A 728 10.74 -20.26 -20.02
N ASN A 729 11.37 -19.11 -19.80
CA ASN A 729 12.58 -18.67 -20.50
C ASN A 729 13.73 -18.40 -19.51
N PRO A 730 14.93 -18.99 -19.68
CA PRO A 730 16.08 -18.76 -18.79
C PRO A 730 16.43 -17.28 -18.59
N GLN A 731 16.20 -16.42 -19.60
CA GLN A 731 16.47 -14.98 -19.49
C GLN A 731 15.53 -14.28 -18.50
N TYR A 732 14.28 -14.76 -18.34
CA TYR A 732 13.37 -14.21 -17.34
C TYR A 732 13.82 -14.58 -15.93
N TRP A 733 14.42 -15.75 -15.72
CA TRP A 733 15.05 -16.13 -14.46
C TRP A 733 16.27 -15.24 -14.13
N GLU A 734 17.07 -14.86 -15.13
CA GLU A 734 18.18 -13.91 -14.94
C GLU A 734 17.67 -12.51 -14.59
N GLY A 735 16.66 -12.01 -15.33
CA GLY A 735 15.99 -10.74 -15.03
C GLY A 735 15.33 -10.72 -13.65
N LYS A 736 14.66 -11.80 -13.26
CA LYS A 736 14.06 -12.01 -11.94
C LYS A 736 15.10 -11.99 -10.82
N ARG A 737 16.25 -12.66 -11.00
CA ARG A 737 17.37 -12.60 -10.05
C ARG A 737 17.97 -11.20 -9.97
N GLY A 738 18.21 -10.55 -11.10
CA GLY A 738 18.71 -9.17 -11.14
C GLY A 738 17.75 -8.21 -10.44
N ALA A 739 16.45 -8.32 -10.70
CA ALA A 739 15.43 -7.51 -10.06
C ALA A 739 15.28 -7.85 -8.57
N ALA A 740 15.40 -9.12 -8.17
CA ALA A 740 15.37 -9.51 -6.76
C ALA A 740 16.61 -9.03 -5.99
N ILE A 741 17.78 -9.02 -6.63
CA ILE A 741 18.98 -8.35 -6.14
C ILE A 741 18.76 -6.84 -6.12
N GLY A 742 18.03 -6.26 -7.06
CA GLY A 742 17.61 -4.86 -7.05
C GLY A 742 16.69 -4.53 -5.88
N VAL A 743 15.70 -5.36 -5.58
CA VAL A 743 14.84 -5.25 -4.38
C VAL A 743 15.68 -5.40 -3.12
N PHE A 744 16.57 -6.39 -3.05
CA PHE A 744 17.47 -6.57 -1.92
C PHE A 744 18.42 -5.39 -1.75
N LYS A 745 18.95 -4.85 -2.87
CA LYS A 745 19.78 -3.66 -2.93
C LYS A 745 19.00 -2.44 -2.45
N LEU A 746 17.73 -2.25 -2.83
CA LEU A 746 16.87 -1.23 -2.21
C LEU A 746 16.62 -1.52 -0.74
N VAL A 747 16.42 -2.76 -0.31
CA VAL A 747 16.23 -3.07 1.12
C VAL A 747 17.51 -2.80 1.94
N VAL A 748 18.69 -2.78 1.28
CA VAL A 748 20.00 -2.47 1.87
C VAL A 748 20.40 -0.99 1.72
N GLU A 749 20.03 -0.32 0.62
CA GLU A 749 20.38 1.06 0.28
C GLU A 749 19.28 2.08 0.64
N GLN A 750 18.00 1.68 0.62
CA GLN A 750 16.93 2.37 1.34
C GLN A 750 17.15 2.14 2.84
N LYS A 751 18.03 2.96 3.38
CA LYS A 751 18.00 3.38 4.77
C LYS A 751 16.52 3.56 5.18
N VAL A 752 16.13 2.94 6.31
CA VAL A 752 14.91 3.16 7.13
C VAL A 752 13.80 2.07 7.12
N SER A 753 13.68 1.19 6.11
CA SER A 753 12.47 0.34 5.95
C SER A 753 12.51 -1.10 6.52
N LEU A 754 13.54 -1.47 7.31
CA LEU A 754 13.72 -2.83 7.82
C LEU A 754 12.94 -3.14 9.11
N VAL A 755 12.47 -4.38 9.26
CA VAL A 755 12.04 -4.95 10.54
C VAL A 755 13.19 -5.76 11.15
N PHE A 756 13.63 -5.34 12.32
CA PHE A 756 14.71 -5.96 13.08
C PHE A 756 14.18 -7.02 14.04
N ALA A 757 14.94 -8.09 14.28
CA ALA A 757 14.51 -9.22 15.10
C ALA A 757 15.51 -9.51 16.23
N ASN A 758 15.06 -9.37 17.48
CA ASN A 758 15.82 -9.79 18.66
C ASN A 758 15.57 -11.28 18.99
N ARG A 759 14.41 -11.81 18.59
CA ARG A 759 14.04 -13.24 18.74
C ARG A 759 13.30 -13.71 17.50
N SER A 760 13.60 -14.94 17.06
CA SER A 760 13.04 -15.46 15.82
C SER A 760 11.50 -15.53 15.82
N VAL A 761 10.86 -14.98 14.80
CA VAL A 761 9.40 -14.91 14.64
C VAL A 761 9.01 -15.50 13.29
N TYR A 762 8.19 -16.55 13.31
CA TYR A 762 7.61 -17.12 12.10
C TYR A 762 6.20 -16.55 11.92
N LEU A 763 6.01 -15.67 10.94
CA LEU A 763 4.72 -15.00 10.71
C LEU A 763 3.60 -16.00 10.41
N GLN A 764 3.90 -17.14 9.76
CA GLN A 764 2.91 -18.19 9.47
C GLN A 764 2.28 -18.83 10.74
N LYS A 765 2.89 -18.66 11.91
CA LYS A 765 2.35 -19.11 13.21
C LYS A 765 1.52 -18.03 13.92
N ILE A 766 1.49 -16.81 13.40
CA ILE A 766 0.67 -15.72 13.91
C ILE A 766 -0.71 -15.80 13.24
N ARG A 767 -1.76 -15.70 14.04
CA ARG A 767 -3.15 -15.63 13.57
C ARG A 767 -3.84 -14.33 13.96
N TYR A 768 -3.32 -13.64 14.97
CA TYR A 768 -3.93 -12.44 15.55
C TYR A 768 -2.93 -11.30 15.53
N TYR A 769 -3.29 -10.20 14.87
CA TYR A 769 -2.46 -9.00 14.73
C TYR A 769 -3.14 -7.85 15.47
N GLY A 770 -2.57 -7.48 16.61
CA GLY A 770 -3.10 -6.42 17.45
C GLY A 770 -2.27 -5.14 17.32
N PHE A 771 -2.95 -4.00 17.27
CA PHE A 771 -2.33 -2.69 17.11
C PHE A 771 -2.77 -1.74 18.23
N ASP A 772 -1.85 -0.95 18.79
CA ASP A 772 -2.22 0.36 19.36
C ASP A 772 -2.44 1.38 18.23
N MET A 773 -3.14 2.47 18.56
CA MET A 773 -3.36 3.61 17.68
C MET A 773 -2.23 4.64 17.82
N ASP A 774 -2.11 5.25 18.99
CA ASP A 774 -1.24 6.40 19.24
C ASP A 774 0.25 6.02 19.07
N PHE A 775 1.02 6.85 18.35
CA PHE A 775 2.42 6.62 17.95
C PHE A 775 2.76 5.31 17.22
N THR A 776 1.75 4.47 16.96
CA THR A 776 1.87 3.13 16.39
C THR A 776 1.27 3.11 14.99
N LEU A 777 -0.05 3.33 14.88
CA LEU A 777 -0.73 3.59 13.60
C LEU A 777 -0.73 5.10 13.29
N ALA A 778 -1.07 5.92 14.27
CA ALA A 778 -1.12 7.37 14.20
C ALA A 778 0.20 7.97 14.74
N ILE A 779 1.16 8.17 13.83
CA ILE A 779 2.46 8.77 14.19
C ILE A 779 2.29 10.30 14.19
N TYR A 780 2.57 10.93 15.32
CA TYR A 780 2.50 12.39 15.46
C TYR A 780 3.73 13.08 14.86
N LYS A 781 3.55 14.30 14.34
CA LYS A 781 4.62 15.12 13.74
C LYS A 781 5.41 15.87 14.81
N SER A 782 6.71 15.55 14.94
CA SER A 782 7.65 16.30 15.78
C SER A 782 8.43 17.34 14.93
N PRO A 783 8.57 18.60 15.37
CA PRO A 783 8.27 19.10 16.71
C PRO A 783 6.87 19.71 16.89
N ASP A 784 6.04 19.83 15.84
CA ASP A 784 4.73 20.53 15.91
C ASP A 784 3.83 20.05 17.06
N TYR A 785 3.73 18.73 17.23
CA TYR A 785 2.97 18.10 18.30
C TYR A 785 3.60 18.33 19.68
N ASP A 786 4.93 18.23 19.78
CA ASP A 786 5.66 18.42 21.04
C ASP A 786 5.51 19.86 21.55
N ILE A 787 5.53 20.84 20.65
CA ILE A 787 5.29 22.27 20.93
C ILE A 787 3.85 22.50 21.40
N LEU A 788 2.86 21.85 20.79
CA LEU A 788 1.45 21.92 21.23
C LEU A 788 1.29 21.39 22.66
N LEU A 789 1.95 20.27 22.98
CA LEU A 789 1.94 19.65 24.30
C LEU A 789 2.65 20.52 25.35
N TYR A 790 3.85 21.03 25.02
CA TYR A 790 4.60 21.98 25.85
C TYR A 790 3.76 23.21 26.21
N ASN A 791 3.21 23.90 25.20
CA ASN A 791 2.42 25.11 25.39
C ASN A 791 1.13 24.86 26.20
N ASN A 792 0.45 23.72 25.99
CA ASN A 792 -0.72 23.34 26.78
C ASN A 792 -0.37 23.19 28.27
N ILE A 793 0.75 22.55 28.58
CA ILE A 793 1.18 22.32 29.97
C ILE A 793 1.62 23.62 30.63
N ILE A 794 2.44 24.44 29.96
CA ILE A 794 2.88 25.75 30.49
C ILE A 794 1.67 26.65 30.77
N ASN A 795 0.72 26.76 29.84
CA ASN A 795 -0.52 27.53 30.06
C ASN A 795 -1.35 26.96 31.22
N ARG A 796 -1.43 25.63 31.37
CA ARG A 796 -2.14 25.01 32.50
C ARG A 796 -1.45 25.27 33.85
N LEU A 797 -0.12 25.23 33.91
CA LEU A 797 0.64 25.57 35.11
C LEU A 797 0.43 27.04 35.50
N ILE A 798 0.46 27.96 34.54
CA ILE A 798 0.19 29.39 34.79
C ILE A 798 -1.22 29.58 35.36
N LEU A 799 -2.23 28.86 34.84
CA LEU A 799 -3.59 28.85 35.40
C LEU A 799 -3.69 28.25 36.82
N LEU A 800 -2.69 27.47 37.26
CA LEU A 800 -2.57 26.96 38.63
C LEU A 800 -1.79 27.92 39.56
N GLY A 801 -1.31 29.06 39.05
CA GLY A 801 -0.57 30.07 39.82
C GLY A 801 0.94 30.09 39.58
N TYR A 802 1.46 29.34 38.61
CA TYR A 802 2.86 29.44 38.22
C TYR A 802 3.16 30.76 37.47
N PRO A 803 4.42 31.27 37.48
CA PRO A 803 4.75 32.58 36.93
C PRO A 803 4.57 32.68 35.41
N GLU A 804 4.05 33.81 34.90
CA GLU A 804 3.81 34.01 33.47
C GLU A 804 5.10 34.00 32.62
N GLN A 805 6.24 34.33 33.22
CA GLN A 805 7.58 34.29 32.60
C GLN A 805 7.95 32.90 32.05
N LEU A 806 7.24 31.84 32.47
CA LEU A 806 7.41 30.51 31.88
C LEU A 806 7.05 30.46 30.38
N ARG A 807 6.28 31.43 29.85
CA ARG A 807 6.03 31.55 28.40
C ARG A 807 7.24 32.02 27.60
N ASP A 808 8.23 32.64 28.25
CA ASP A 808 9.41 33.18 27.56
C ASP A 808 10.44 32.10 27.19
N PHE A 809 10.28 30.87 27.70
CA PHE A 809 11.12 29.73 27.37
C PHE A 809 10.60 29.02 26.11
N PRO A 810 11.36 29.00 25.00
CA PRO A 810 10.98 28.26 23.80
C PRO A 810 11.20 26.75 23.98
N TYR A 811 10.41 25.92 23.29
CA TYR A 811 10.65 24.48 23.22
C TYR A 811 11.89 24.16 22.37
N GLU A 812 12.90 23.53 22.97
CA GLU A 812 14.11 23.07 22.29
C GLU A 812 13.94 21.63 21.78
N LYS A 813 13.80 21.48 20.45
CA LYS A 813 13.80 20.16 19.80
C LYS A 813 15.13 19.44 20.09
N ASP A 814 15.06 18.12 20.27
CA ASP A 814 16.21 17.24 20.50
C ASP A 814 16.99 17.54 21.81
N PHE A 815 16.36 18.21 22.79
CA PHE A 815 16.88 18.28 24.16
C PHE A 815 16.65 16.95 24.91
N ALA A 816 15.40 16.50 24.95
CA ALA A 816 14.97 15.30 25.67
C ALA A 816 14.79 14.11 24.70
N ILE A 817 15.03 12.91 25.22
CA ILE A 817 14.80 11.63 24.52
C ILE A 817 13.93 10.72 25.38
N ARG A 818 13.35 9.70 24.75
CA ARG A 818 12.59 8.65 25.43
C ARG A 818 13.51 7.78 26.29
N GLY A 819 12.94 7.17 27.33
CA GLY A 819 13.65 6.30 28.28
C GLY A 819 14.46 7.01 29.38
N LEU A 820 14.40 8.33 29.48
CA LEU A 820 15.05 9.10 30.54
C LEU A 820 14.36 8.93 31.90
N TRP A 821 15.13 9.12 32.96
CA TRP A 821 14.72 8.96 34.35
C TRP A 821 14.76 10.31 35.05
N PHE A 822 13.60 10.82 35.47
CA PHE A 822 13.52 12.04 36.25
C PHE A 822 13.48 11.70 37.74
N ASP A 823 14.54 12.02 38.48
CA ASP A 823 14.60 11.88 39.93
C ASP A 823 13.83 13.02 40.59
N ARG A 824 12.69 12.66 41.21
CA ARG A 824 11.77 13.57 41.89
C ARG A 824 12.35 14.09 43.22
N THR A 825 13.44 13.50 43.70
CA THR A 825 14.11 13.89 44.96
C THR A 825 14.97 15.13 44.74
N PHE A 826 15.86 15.10 43.75
CA PHE A 826 16.88 16.12 43.51
C PHE A 826 16.66 16.93 42.21
N GLY A 827 15.55 16.72 41.50
CA GLY A 827 15.25 17.43 40.26
C GLY A 827 16.27 17.15 39.15
N ASN A 828 16.72 15.90 39.03
CA ASN A 828 17.76 15.52 38.06
C ASN A 828 17.18 14.67 36.94
N LEU A 829 17.48 15.02 35.69
CA LEU A 829 17.16 14.22 34.52
C LEU A 829 18.36 13.34 34.17
N LEU A 830 18.15 12.03 34.18
CA LEU A 830 19.22 11.04 34.13
C LEU A 830 19.02 10.07 32.98
N LYS A 831 20.12 9.76 32.28
CA LYS A 831 20.22 8.63 31.36
C LYS A 831 20.94 7.51 32.07
N VAL A 832 20.32 6.33 32.16
CA VAL A 832 20.88 5.17 32.87
C VAL A 832 21.01 3.96 31.96
N ASP A 833 21.87 3.01 32.33
CA ASP A 833 21.99 1.71 31.67
C ASP A 833 20.99 0.67 32.19
N GLY A 834 21.00 -0.54 31.61
CA GLY A 834 20.13 -1.66 32.00
C GLY A 834 20.25 -2.11 33.46
N PHE A 835 21.30 -1.69 34.18
CA PHE A 835 21.52 -2.02 35.59
C PHE A 835 21.14 -0.87 36.54
N GLY A 836 20.90 0.34 36.04
CA GLY A 836 20.62 1.54 36.84
C GLY A 836 21.85 2.42 37.11
N ASN A 837 22.98 2.19 36.43
CA ASN A 837 24.13 3.09 36.51
C ASN A 837 23.89 4.35 35.67
N ILE A 838 24.28 5.51 36.19
CA ILE A 838 24.14 6.80 35.51
C ILE A 838 25.20 6.92 34.40
N LEU A 839 24.73 7.20 33.19
CA LEU A 839 25.51 7.47 31.98
C LEU A 839 25.73 8.99 31.83
N VAL A 840 24.63 9.73 31.79
CA VAL A 840 24.57 11.20 31.63
C VAL A 840 23.55 11.73 32.65
N GLY A 841 23.80 12.91 33.22
CA GLY A 841 22.86 13.59 34.09
C GLY A 841 22.81 15.09 33.81
N ILE A 842 21.61 15.66 33.87
CA ILE A 842 21.33 17.08 33.66
C ILE A 842 20.46 17.59 34.82
N HIS A 843 20.69 18.83 35.22
CA HIS A 843 19.92 19.55 36.24
C HIS A 843 19.65 20.98 35.75
N GLY A 844 18.37 21.35 35.64
CA GLY A 844 17.97 22.45 34.75
C GLY A 844 18.56 22.23 33.36
N TYR A 845 19.17 23.25 32.75
CA TYR A 845 19.84 23.09 31.44
C TYR A 845 21.33 22.68 31.50
N ASN A 846 21.87 22.40 32.69
CA ASN A 846 23.29 22.16 32.93
C ASN A 846 23.61 20.67 33.11
N TYR A 847 24.71 20.20 32.51
CA TYR A 847 25.23 18.85 32.79
C TYR A 847 25.78 18.75 34.22
N LEU A 848 25.40 17.67 34.92
CA LEU A 848 25.92 17.37 36.25
C LEU A 848 27.38 16.92 36.18
N GLN A 849 28.25 17.52 36.98
CA GLN A 849 29.64 17.10 37.04
C GLN A 849 29.79 15.78 37.79
N ARG A 850 30.91 15.07 37.58
CA ARG A 850 31.20 13.81 38.27
C ARG A 850 31.27 13.95 39.81
N SER A 851 31.54 15.15 40.33
CA SER A 851 31.43 15.52 41.74
C SER A 851 29.98 15.47 42.22
N ASP A 852 29.07 16.08 41.46
CA ASP A 852 27.69 16.32 41.85
C ASP A 852 26.88 15.02 41.72
N ILE A 853 27.16 14.24 40.66
CA ILE A 853 26.64 12.88 40.52
C ILE A 853 27.11 12.02 41.70
N LYS A 854 28.36 12.14 42.17
CA LYS A 854 28.82 11.42 43.38
C LYS A 854 28.17 11.94 44.67
N LYS A 855 27.87 13.24 44.76
CA LYS A 855 27.22 13.86 45.92
C LYS A 855 25.79 13.35 46.10
N HIS A 856 25.01 13.35 45.03
CA HIS A 856 23.61 12.91 45.05
C HIS A 856 23.47 11.37 44.92
N TYR A 857 24.41 10.72 44.22
CA TYR A 857 24.42 9.28 43.94
C TYR A 857 25.83 8.70 44.21
N PRO A 858 26.17 8.33 45.47
CA PRO A 858 27.52 7.91 45.86
C PRO A 858 28.16 6.82 44.98
N ASN A 859 27.34 5.85 44.54
CA ASN A 859 27.77 4.75 43.66
C ASN A 859 27.54 5.03 42.16
N LYS A 860 27.17 6.27 41.78
CA LYS A 860 26.70 6.66 40.43
C LYS A 860 25.59 5.75 39.90
N PHE A 861 24.72 5.32 40.81
CA PHE A 861 23.77 4.24 40.60
C PHE A 861 22.46 4.61 41.31
N ILE A 862 21.34 4.36 40.65
CA ILE A 862 20.01 4.44 41.25
C ILE A 862 19.45 3.02 41.33
N SER A 863 19.05 2.62 42.53
CA SER A 863 18.43 1.32 42.72
C SER A 863 17.07 1.27 42.03
N LEU A 864 16.88 0.26 41.19
CA LEU A 864 15.58 -0.15 40.66
C LEU A 864 14.52 -0.42 41.75
N ARG A 865 14.92 -0.58 43.03
CA ARG A 865 14.00 -0.66 44.18
C ARG A 865 13.37 0.67 44.58
N HIS A 866 13.95 1.80 44.18
CA HIS A 866 13.44 3.15 44.49
C HIS A 866 12.81 3.84 43.28
N LEU A 867 12.29 3.06 42.31
CA LEU A 867 11.54 3.59 41.17
C LEU A 867 10.32 4.43 41.59
N GLU A 868 9.78 4.27 42.80
CA GLU A 868 8.78 5.17 43.40
C GLU A 868 9.20 6.66 43.45
N LYS A 869 10.51 6.93 43.47
CA LYS A 869 11.11 8.28 43.46
C LYS A 869 11.48 8.77 42.06
N VAL A 870 11.36 7.92 41.04
CA VAL A 870 11.83 8.19 39.67
C VAL A 870 10.68 8.08 38.68
N LEU A 871 10.44 9.13 37.93
CA LEU A 871 9.52 9.10 36.80
C LEU A 871 10.28 8.65 35.55
N VAL A 872 9.92 7.49 34.99
CA VAL A 872 10.58 6.93 33.79
C VAL A 872 9.78 7.26 32.55
N MET A 873 10.38 8.08 31.68
CA MET A 873 9.76 8.74 30.53
C MET A 873 9.73 7.82 29.30
N ASN A 874 8.89 6.78 29.34
CA ASN A 874 8.90 5.68 28.37
C ASN A 874 8.05 5.91 27.11
N SER A 875 7.21 6.93 27.08
CA SER A 875 6.38 7.29 25.93
C SER A 875 6.94 8.48 25.16
N LEU A 876 6.59 8.59 23.87
CA LEU A 876 6.85 9.81 23.10
C LEU A 876 6.05 11.01 23.62
N PHE A 877 4.88 10.78 24.25
CA PHE A 877 4.16 11.83 24.98
C PHE A 877 5.00 12.43 26.13
N ASP A 878 5.92 11.67 26.73
CA ASP A 878 6.69 12.14 27.88
C ASP A 878 7.80 13.14 27.52
N ILE A 879 8.15 13.32 26.24
CA ILE A 879 9.26 14.17 25.81
C ILE A 879 9.01 15.64 26.18
N ALA A 880 7.84 16.18 25.86
CA ALA A 880 7.51 17.56 26.23
C ALA A 880 7.35 17.72 27.75
N HIS A 881 6.81 16.71 28.45
CA HIS A 881 6.68 16.71 29.92
C HIS A 881 8.06 16.80 30.58
N THR A 882 9.01 16.02 30.06
CA THR A 882 10.41 16.01 30.48
C THR A 882 11.04 17.38 30.29
N TYR A 883 10.82 18.01 29.14
CA TYR A 883 11.34 19.36 28.88
C TYR A 883 10.73 20.40 29.83
N VAL A 884 9.40 20.40 30.05
CA VAL A 884 8.74 21.29 31.03
C VAL A 884 9.35 21.14 32.42
N LEU A 885 9.52 19.92 32.93
CA LEU A 885 10.14 19.69 34.25
C LEU A 885 11.53 20.32 34.32
N THR A 886 12.33 20.13 33.27
CA THR A 886 13.67 20.69 33.17
C THR A 886 13.66 22.22 33.08
N THR A 887 12.72 22.82 32.35
CA THR A 887 12.49 24.28 32.31
C THR A 887 12.11 24.81 33.70
N LEU A 888 11.20 24.15 34.42
CA LEU A 888 10.76 24.58 35.76
C LEU A 888 11.94 24.58 36.74
N ILE A 889 12.72 23.50 36.79
CA ILE A 889 13.93 23.43 37.62
C ILE A 889 14.88 24.57 37.25
N HIS A 890 15.18 24.74 35.96
CA HIS A 890 16.07 25.80 35.51
C HIS A 890 15.57 27.21 35.88
N TYR A 891 14.27 27.47 35.75
CA TYR A 891 13.67 28.74 36.13
C TYR A 891 13.81 28.98 37.64
N PHE A 892 13.29 28.08 38.48
CA PHE A 892 13.28 28.26 39.93
C PHE A 892 14.69 28.29 40.54
N ASP A 893 15.65 27.55 39.99
CA ASP A 893 17.04 27.54 40.47
C ASP A 893 17.83 28.82 40.19
N ASN A 894 17.40 29.63 39.23
CA ASN A 894 18.13 30.81 38.75
C ASN A 894 17.33 32.11 38.93
N HIS A 895 16.10 32.03 39.43
CA HIS A 895 15.26 33.19 39.69
C HIS A 895 15.58 33.82 41.05
N LYS A 896 15.69 35.15 41.10
CA LYS A 896 16.23 35.90 42.27
C LYS A 896 15.41 35.76 43.56
N ASP A 897 14.13 35.42 43.43
CA ASP A 897 13.19 35.34 44.55
C ASP A 897 13.15 33.94 45.21
N TYR A 898 13.98 33.01 44.73
CA TYR A 898 14.01 31.61 45.19
C TYR A 898 15.44 31.20 45.53
N GLU A 899 15.63 30.57 46.68
CA GLU A 899 16.91 29.99 47.11
C GLU A 899 16.81 28.46 47.16
N ARG A 900 17.87 27.74 46.76
CA ARG A 900 17.91 26.28 46.84
C ARG A 900 17.89 25.82 48.30
N THR A 901 17.10 24.79 48.62
CA THR A 901 17.07 24.22 49.97
C THR A 901 18.42 23.56 50.32
N SER A 902 18.78 23.56 51.61
CA SER A 902 20.09 23.06 52.08
C SER A 902 20.31 21.57 51.85
N ASP A 903 19.22 20.79 51.74
CA ASP A 903 19.23 19.37 51.40
C ASP A 903 19.22 19.10 49.88
N GLY A 904 19.02 20.15 49.06
CA GLY A 904 18.96 20.07 47.59
C GLY A 904 17.68 19.45 47.02
N THR A 905 16.58 19.37 47.79
CA THR A 905 15.33 18.73 47.35
C THR A 905 14.29 19.69 46.74
N GLY A 906 14.58 20.98 46.73
CA GLY A 906 13.73 21.99 46.09
C GLY A 906 14.29 23.41 46.20
N VAL A 907 13.39 24.38 46.13
CA VAL A 907 13.66 25.80 46.39
C VAL A 907 12.73 26.34 47.48
N GLN A 908 13.11 27.45 48.08
CA GLN A 908 12.37 28.18 49.10
C GLN A 908 12.21 29.65 48.70
N SER A 909 11.04 30.22 48.95
CA SER A 909 10.77 31.65 48.85
C SER A 909 9.95 32.09 50.06
N GLY A 910 10.57 32.90 50.94
CA GLY A 910 10.03 33.20 52.27
C GLY A 910 9.73 31.92 53.07
N ASP A 911 8.51 31.79 53.57
CA ASP A 911 8.04 30.60 54.32
C ASP A 911 7.60 29.43 53.40
N THR A 912 7.58 29.62 52.07
CA THR A 912 7.09 28.61 51.11
C THR A 912 8.22 27.76 50.58
N ILE A 913 8.13 26.44 50.77
CA ILE A 913 9.07 25.45 50.21
C ILE A 913 8.40 24.73 49.03
N ILE A 914 9.05 24.75 47.87
CA ILE A 914 8.61 24.11 46.63
C ILE A 914 9.58 22.96 46.32
N SER A 915 9.15 21.72 46.58
CA SER A 915 9.97 20.53 46.29
C SER A 915 9.96 20.16 44.81
N TYR A 916 11.05 19.57 44.30
CA TYR A 916 11.05 19.01 42.94
C TYR A 916 10.01 17.88 42.78
N LYS A 917 9.66 17.20 43.87
CA LYS A 917 8.62 16.18 43.90
C LYS A 917 7.23 16.75 43.60
N SER A 918 6.89 17.90 44.19
CA SER A 918 5.61 18.58 43.99
C SER A 918 5.53 19.24 42.62
N LEU A 919 6.62 19.85 42.13
CA LEU A 919 6.70 20.32 40.74
C LEU A 919 6.39 19.19 39.74
N ALA A 920 6.89 17.98 40.00
CA ALA A 920 6.59 16.81 39.18
C ALA A 920 5.13 16.33 39.29
N GLU A 921 4.48 16.49 40.44
CA GLU A 921 3.05 16.17 40.62
C GLU A 921 2.16 17.17 39.88
N ASP A 922 2.51 18.46 39.91
CA ASP A 922 1.78 19.51 39.20
C ASP A 922 1.90 19.37 37.67
N VAL A 923 3.08 19.07 37.14
CA VAL A 923 3.24 18.77 35.69
C VAL A 923 2.41 17.56 35.29
N LEU A 924 2.48 16.45 36.03
CA LEU A 924 1.66 15.26 35.75
C LEU A 924 0.15 15.55 35.83
N SER A 925 -0.27 16.42 36.76
CA SER A 925 -1.65 16.89 36.86
C SER A 925 -2.06 17.74 35.66
N ALA A 926 -1.21 18.67 35.23
CA ALA A 926 -1.44 19.56 34.11
C ALA A 926 -1.62 18.81 32.77
N VAL A 927 -0.80 17.78 32.53
CA VAL A 927 -0.90 16.88 31.36
C VAL A 927 -2.28 16.26 31.24
N ASN A 928 -2.80 15.70 32.33
CA ASN A 928 -4.09 15.01 32.37
C ASN A 928 -5.30 15.95 32.18
N TYR A 929 -5.13 17.26 32.39
CA TYR A 929 -6.17 18.27 32.21
C TYR A 929 -6.24 18.85 30.79
N SER A 930 -5.24 18.56 29.93
CA SER A 930 -5.12 19.23 28.63
C SER A 930 -6.28 18.93 27.66
N SER A 931 -6.77 19.97 26.96
CA SER A 931 -7.75 19.86 25.86
C SER A 931 -7.15 19.32 24.58
N LEU A 932 -5.89 18.90 24.60
CA LEU A 932 -5.01 18.68 23.46
C LEU A 932 -5.59 17.72 22.39
N LYS A 933 -6.39 16.74 22.79
CA LYS A 933 -7.09 15.84 21.85
C LYS A 933 -8.09 16.58 20.95
N VAL A 934 -8.70 17.65 21.43
CA VAL A 934 -9.56 18.53 20.63
C VAL A 934 -8.72 19.35 19.65
N ASP A 935 -7.63 19.96 20.12
CA ASP A 935 -6.72 20.78 19.31
C ASP A 935 -6.12 19.97 18.13
N VAL A 936 -5.75 18.71 18.38
CA VAL A 936 -5.27 17.78 17.33
C VAL A 936 -6.37 17.48 16.30
N LEU A 937 -7.60 17.19 16.74
CA LEU A 937 -8.72 16.91 15.83
C LEU A 937 -9.10 18.12 14.97
N GLN A 938 -8.87 19.35 15.43
CA GLN A 938 -9.10 20.57 14.64
C GLN A 938 -8.08 20.76 13.51
N ASN A 939 -6.89 20.16 13.58
CA ASN A 939 -5.84 20.34 12.58
C ASN A 939 -4.99 19.07 12.37
N LEU A 940 -5.66 18.00 11.93
CA LEU A 940 -5.07 16.67 11.75
C LEU A 940 -3.88 16.65 10.78
N ASP A 941 -3.95 17.41 9.67
CA ASP A 941 -2.85 17.52 8.71
C ASP A 941 -1.58 18.14 9.32
N LYS A 942 -1.70 19.05 10.30
CA LYS A 942 -0.54 19.62 11.00
C LYS A 942 0.09 18.63 11.98
N TYR A 943 -0.71 17.81 12.68
CA TYR A 943 -0.22 17.03 13.82
C TYR A 943 -0.01 15.53 13.54
N ILE A 944 -0.64 14.95 12.52
CA ILE A 944 -0.59 13.50 12.22
C ILE A 944 0.08 13.24 10.87
N ILE A 945 0.99 12.27 10.82
CA ILE A 945 1.55 11.73 9.58
C ILE A 945 0.52 10.80 8.96
N LYS A 946 0.03 11.16 7.76
CA LYS A 946 -0.88 10.32 6.97
C LYS A 946 -0.08 9.35 6.11
N ASP A 947 -0.06 8.08 6.48
CA ASP A 947 0.64 7.02 5.75
C ASP A 947 -0.36 6.17 4.96
N ASN A 948 -0.24 6.15 3.63
CA ASN A 948 -1.16 5.40 2.77
C ASN A 948 -1.01 3.86 2.89
N ARG A 949 0.04 3.38 3.58
CA ARG A 949 0.32 1.93 3.79
C ARG A 949 -0.61 1.26 4.81
N VAL A 950 -1.43 2.01 5.56
CA VAL A 950 -2.34 1.42 6.57
C VAL A 950 -3.32 0.42 5.94
N LYS A 951 -4.02 0.82 4.86
CA LYS A 951 -5.02 -0.03 4.20
C LYS A 951 -4.40 -1.28 3.58
N PRO A 952 -3.33 -1.19 2.75
CA PRO A 952 -2.67 -2.37 2.21
C PRO A 952 -2.20 -3.35 3.29
N LEU A 953 -1.66 -2.88 4.42
CA LEU A 953 -1.19 -3.77 5.49
C LEU A 953 -2.35 -4.56 6.12
N LEU A 954 -3.42 -3.86 6.52
CA LEU A 954 -4.59 -4.51 7.15
C LEU A 954 -5.30 -5.45 6.16
N GLN A 955 -5.39 -5.07 4.88
CA GLN A 955 -5.92 -5.92 3.81
C GLN A 955 -5.05 -7.15 3.55
N GLN A 956 -3.73 -7.02 3.52
CA GLN A 956 -2.80 -8.15 3.35
C GLN A 956 -2.94 -9.16 4.50
N ILE A 957 -3.02 -8.69 5.75
CA ILE A 957 -3.23 -9.54 6.93
C ILE A 957 -4.56 -10.32 6.80
N ASN A 958 -5.65 -9.60 6.56
CA ASN A 958 -6.99 -10.21 6.45
C ASN A 958 -7.07 -11.19 5.26
N ALA A 959 -6.44 -10.89 4.12
CA ALA A 959 -6.44 -11.74 2.93
C ALA A 959 -5.71 -13.09 3.12
N HIS A 960 -4.74 -13.16 4.03
CA HIS A 960 -4.04 -14.41 4.37
C HIS A 960 -4.67 -15.16 5.57
N GLY A 961 -5.88 -14.77 5.99
CA GLY A 961 -6.59 -15.39 7.11
C GLY A 961 -6.09 -14.97 8.50
N GLY A 962 -5.22 -13.95 8.59
CA GLY A 962 -4.91 -13.29 9.84
C GLY A 962 -6.10 -12.43 10.30
N ARG A 963 -6.35 -12.39 11.60
CA ARG A 963 -7.41 -11.59 12.22
C ARG A 963 -6.82 -10.36 12.90
N THR A 964 -7.46 -9.22 12.73
CA THR A 964 -6.90 -7.91 13.15
C THR A 964 -7.68 -7.34 14.33
N PHE A 965 -7.00 -6.74 15.30
CA PHE A 965 -7.67 -6.02 16.39
C PHE A 965 -6.97 -4.70 16.76
N LEU A 966 -7.77 -3.73 17.17
CA LEU A 966 -7.30 -2.47 17.76
C LEU A 966 -7.42 -2.56 19.28
N LEU A 967 -6.37 -2.16 20.01
CA LEU A 967 -6.36 -2.08 21.47
C LEU A 967 -5.66 -0.80 21.93
N THR A 968 -6.45 0.25 22.17
CA THR A 968 -5.92 1.58 22.48
C THR A 968 -6.38 2.14 23.83
N ASN A 969 -5.54 2.97 24.43
CA ASN A 969 -5.86 3.73 25.64
C ASN A 969 -6.70 4.98 25.34
N SER A 970 -6.78 5.41 24.07
CA SER A 970 -7.65 6.51 23.65
C SER A 970 -9.13 6.14 23.72
N ASN A 971 -9.99 7.16 23.90
CA ASN A 971 -11.44 7.00 23.93
C ASN A 971 -12.03 6.93 22.51
N TYR A 972 -13.27 6.48 22.40
CA TYR A 972 -13.91 6.29 21.09
C TYR A 972 -13.91 7.54 20.21
N ASN A 973 -14.31 8.70 20.72
CA ASN A 973 -14.47 9.91 19.90
C ASN A 973 -13.15 10.35 19.27
N TYR A 974 -12.04 10.30 20.04
CA TYR A 974 -10.72 10.62 19.52
C TYR A 974 -10.23 9.56 18.53
N THR A 975 -10.36 8.28 18.87
CA THR A 975 -9.99 7.16 18.00
C THR A 975 -10.75 7.19 16.67
N ASN A 976 -12.04 7.50 16.70
CA ASN A 976 -12.87 7.62 15.51
C ASN A 976 -12.40 8.76 14.59
N GLY A 977 -12.08 9.93 15.15
CA GLY A 977 -11.56 11.06 14.36
C GLY A 977 -10.21 10.75 13.71
N ILE A 978 -9.26 10.21 14.47
CA ILE A 978 -7.92 9.84 14.00
C ILE A 978 -7.98 8.76 12.91
N LEU A 979 -8.72 7.67 13.14
CA LEU A 979 -8.81 6.56 12.19
C LEU A 979 -9.69 6.89 10.97
N THR A 980 -10.66 7.80 11.09
CA THR A 980 -11.39 8.34 9.93
C THR A 980 -10.47 9.13 9.00
N TYR A 981 -9.50 9.86 9.54
CA TYR A 981 -8.52 10.60 8.74
C TYR A 981 -7.43 9.70 8.11
N LEU A 982 -6.98 8.66 8.81
CA LEU A 982 -5.94 7.72 8.33
C LEU A 982 -6.49 6.66 7.37
N ILE A 983 -7.66 6.10 7.67
CA ILE A 983 -8.27 4.99 6.92
C ILE A 983 -9.52 5.49 6.20
N GLY A 984 -10.50 6.04 6.91
CA GLY A 984 -11.77 6.46 6.34
C GLY A 984 -12.94 6.23 7.29
N PRO A 985 -14.15 6.70 6.94
CA PRO A 985 -15.33 6.56 7.80
C PRO A 985 -15.70 5.09 8.08
N ASP A 986 -15.22 4.17 7.25
CA ASP A 986 -15.41 2.72 7.33
C ASP A 986 -14.28 1.97 8.07
N TRP A 987 -13.41 2.67 8.81
CA TRP A 987 -12.22 2.09 9.46
C TRP A 987 -12.52 0.87 10.35
N THR A 988 -13.69 0.82 10.99
CA THR A 988 -14.12 -0.31 11.83
C THR A 988 -14.27 -1.62 11.04
N SER A 989 -14.43 -1.56 9.72
CA SER A 989 -14.48 -2.74 8.84
C SER A 989 -13.12 -3.40 8.60
N TYR A 990 -12.02 -2.68 8.85
CA TYR A 990 -10.66 -3.20 8.68
C TYR A 990 -10.20 -4.08 9.83
N PHE A 991 -10.79 -3.91 11.02
CA PHE A 991 -10.51 -4.70 12.23
C PHE A 991 -11.61 -5.74 12.49
N ASP A 992 -11.26 -6.95 12.93
CA ASP A 992 -12.22 -7.92 13.47
C ASP A 992 -12.80 -7.49 14.83
N VAL A 993 -12.04 -6.74 15.63
CA VAL A 993 -12.43 -6.21 16.94
C VAL A 993 -11.75 -4.87 17.18
N SER A 994 -12.46 -3.88 17.73
CA SER A 994 -11.85 -2.63 18.19
C SER A 994 -12.15 -2.39 19.66
N ILE A 995 -11.09 -2.17 20.46
CA ILE A 995 -11.16 -1.93 21.90
C ILE A 995 -10.52 -0.57 22.20
N VAL A 996 -11.32 0.35 22.73
CA VAL A 996 -10.92 1.68 23.22
C VAL A 996 -10.89 1.70 24.75
N ASP A 997 -10.37 2.78 25.35
CA ASP A 997 -10.31 2.97 26.80
C ASP A 997 -9.68 1.78 27.55
N ALA A 998 -8.71 1.08 26.94
CA ALA A 998 -8.18 -0.18 27.43
C ALA A 998 -7.47 -0.07 28.80
N LYS A 999 -6.87 1.10 29.09
CA LYS A 999 -6.06 1.37 30.30
C LYS A 999 -4.86 0.42 30.46
N LYS A 1000 -4.19 0.06 29.37
CA LYS A 1000 -2.88 -0.61 29.38
C LYS A 1000 -1.90 0.19 30.27
N PRO A 1001 -1.10 -0.44 31.13
CA PRO A 1001 -0.85 -1.89 31.25
C PRO A 1001 -1.92 -2.69 32.02
N LEU A 1002 -2.87 -2.04 32.71
CA LEU A 1002 -3.84 -2.73 33.57
C LEU A 1002 -4.64 -3.79 32.79
N TRP A 1003 -4.95 -3.53 31.53
CA TRP A 1003 -5.63 -4.44 30.60
C TRP A 1003 -5.02 -5.86 30.51
N PHE A 1004 -3.68 -5.95 30.52
CA PHE A 1004 -2.95 -7.23 30.49
C PHE A 1004 -2.91 -7.93 31.86
N MET A 1005 -3.44 -7.30 32.91
CA MET A 1005 -3.46 -7.79 34.28
C MET A 1005 -4.91 -8.07 34.69
N LYS A 1006 -5.50 -7.26 35.58
CA LYS A 1006 -6.90 -7.38 36.02
C LYS A 1006 -7.90 -6.68 35.07
N GLY A 1007 -7.40 -5.72 34.28
CA GLY A 1007 -8.16 -4.84 33.40
C GLY A 1007 -9.33 -4.14 34.07
N THR A 1008 -10.39 -3.91 33.30
CA THR A 1008 -11.62 -3.22 33.69
C THR A 1008 -12.86 -3.95 33.16
N VAL A 1009 -14.05 -3.42 33.43
CA VAL A 1009 -15.31 -3.97 32.92
C VAL A 1009 -15.36 -3.88 31.40
N PHE A 1010 -15.61 -5.00 30.71
CA PHE A 1010 -15.78 -5.05 29.25
C PHE A 1010 -17.16 -4.49 28.88
N ARG A 1011 -17.22 -3.45 28.03
CA ARG A 1011 -18.47 -2.83 27.55
C ARG A 1011 -18.48 -2.72 26.03
N GLN A 1012 -19.67 -2.60 25.43
CA GLN A 1012 -19.81 -2.24 24.01
C GLN A 1012 -20.07 -0.73 23.91
N ILE A 1013 -19.46 -0.05 22.95
CA ILE A 1013 -19.75 1.34 22.60
C ILE A 1013 -20.99 1.37 21.69
N ASP A 1014 -21.86 2.35 21.92
CA ASP A 1014 -22.81 2.80 20.91
C ASP A 1014 -22.11 3.80 19.99
N THR A 1015 -21.87 3.42 18.73
CA THR A 1015 -21.11 4.24 17.77
C THR A 1015 -21.84 5.50 17.32
N ALA A 1016 -23.16 5.58 17.49
CA ALA A 1016 -23.95 6.77 17.18
C ALA A 1016 -23.76 7.89 18.21
N THR A 1017 -23.64 7.55 19.50
CA THR A 1017 -23.43 8.52 20.59
C THR A 1017 -21.99 8.60 21.09
N GLY A 1018 -21.17 7.61 20.74
CA GLY A 1018 -19.82 7.42 21.26
C GLY A 1018 -19.74 6.98 22.73
N THR A 1019 -20.88 6.63 23.34
CA THR A 1019 -20.96 6.30 24.77
C THR A 1019 -20.94 4.78 25.03
N PRO A 1020 -20.40 4.31 26.17
CA PRO A 1020 -20.46 2.91 26.55
C PRO A 1020 -21.90 2.52 26.96
N LYS A 1021 -22.46 1.51 26.29
CA LYS A 1021 -23.76 0.93 26.63
C LYS A 1021 -23.75 0.43 28.09
N ILE A 1022 -24.90 0.55 28.75
CA ILE A 1022 -25.09 0.11 30.14
C ILE A 1022 -25.02 -1.42 30.20
N GLY A 1023 -24.23 -1.95 31.15
CA GLY A 1023 -24.06 -3.37 31.40
C GLY A 1023 -22.63 -3.88 31.18
N VAL A 1024 -22.45 -5.19 31.29
CA VAL A 1024 -21.19 -5.89 30.98
C VAL A 1024 -21.41 -6.71 29.72
N HIS A 1025 -20.51 -6.59 28.74
CA HIS A 1025 -20.60 -7.40 27.52
C HIS A 1025 -20.13 -8.83 27.80
N GLN A 1026 -20.99 -9.82 27.53
CA GLN A 1026 -20.68 -11.25 27.67
C GLN A 1026 -20.80 -12.03 26.34
N GLY A 1027 -21.10 -11.33 25.24
CA GLY A 1027 -21.24 -11.94 23.91
C GLY A 1027 -19.90 -12.18 23.23
N ILE A 1028 -19.92 -12.97 22.15
CA ILE A 1028 -18.79 -13.11 21.23
C ILE A 1028 -18.54 -11.76 20.56
N LEU A 1029 -17.27 -11.35 20.46
CA LEU A 1029 -16.90 -10.08 19.83
C LEU A 1029 -17.14 -10.16 18.31
N LYS A 1030 -17.90 -9.19 17.79
CA LYS A 1030 -18.27 -9.11 16.37
C LYS A 1030 -17.44 -8.08 15.62
N LYS A 1031 -17.23 -8.36 14.33
CA LYS A 1031 -16.59 -7.44 13.38
C LYS A 1031 -17.43 -6.18 13.16
N GLY A 1032 -16.77 -5.02 13.17
CA GLY A 1032 -17.41 -3.70 13.08
C GLY A 1032 -17.97 -3.15 14.40
N ASP A 1033 -18.19 -3.99 15.41
CA ASP A 1033 -18.56 -3.52 16.76
C ASP A 1033 -17.34 -2.97 17.50
N VAL A 1034 -17.55 -1.89 18.26
CA VAL A 1034 -16.52 -1.26 19.09
C VAL A 1034 -16.81 -1.52 20.57
N TYR A 1035 -15.76 -1.77 21.33
CA TYR A 1035 -15.80 -2.14 22.75
C TYR A 1035 -14.91 -1.21 23.58
N ALA A 1036 -15.16 -1.13 24.88
CA ALA A 1036 -14.40 -0.29 25.80
C ALA A 1036 -13.94 -1.08 27.03
N GLY A 1037 -12.72 -0.78 27.48
CA GLY A 1037 -12.12 -1.36 28.67
C GLY A 1037 -11.80 -2.85 28.52
N GLY A 1038 -12.30 -3.66 29.45
CA GLY A 1038 -12.06 -5.11 29.45
C GLY A 1038 -10.68 -5.52 30.00
N ASN A 1039 -10.33 -6.78 29.77
CA ASN A 1039 -9.04 -7.38 30.09
C ASN A 1039 -8.68 -8.45 29.03
N SER A 1040 -7.42 -8.88 29.02
CA SER A 1040 -6.90 -9.87 28.07
C SER A 1040 -7.56 -11.24 28.15
N ASP A 1041 -8.08 -11.64 29.31
CA ASP A 1041 -8.57 -13.00 29.55
C ASP A 1041 -10.02 -13.13 29.06
N ASP A 1042 -10.82 -12.07 29.24
CA ASP A 1042 -12.09 -11.87 28.56
C ASP A 1042 -11.89 -11.76 27.04
N PHE A 1043 -10.93 -10.98 26.56
CA PHE A 1043 -10.63 -10.93 25.12
C PHE A 1043 -10.29 -12.31 24.56
N ARG A 1044 -9.42 -13.08 25.25
CA ARG A 1044 -9.06 -14.44 24.86
C ARG A 1044 -10.29 -15.35 24.75
N ARG A 1045 -11.22 -15.25 25.72
CA ARG A 1045 -12.47 -16.02 25.76
C ARG A 1045 -13.48 -15.60 24.69
N LEU A 1046 -13.73 -14.29 24.54
CA LEU A 1046 -14.80 -13.74 23.69
C LEU A 1046 -14.39 -13.64 22.21
N PHE A 1047 -13.07 -13.64 21.91
CA PHE A 1047 -12.52 -13.61 20.55
C PHE A 1047 -11.87 -14.93 20.11
N ASN A 1048 -11.75 -15.91 21.02
CA ASN A 1048 -11.08 -17.21 20.81
C ASN A 1048 -9.59 -17.08 20.40
N ALA A 1049 -8.90 -16.07 20.94
CA ALA A 1049 -7.48 -15.87 20.71
C ALA A 1049 -6.63 -16.91 21.47
N ARG A 1050 -5.42 -17.16 20.97
CA ARG A 1050 -4.41 -17.99 21.63
C ARG A 1050 -3.12 -17.20 21.76
N ASP A 1051 -2.59 -17.09 22.98
CA ASP A 1051 -1.57 -16.11 23.32
C ASP A 1051 -0.30 -16.15 22.45
N ARG A 1052 0.20 -17.35 22.11
CA ARG A 1052 1.39 -17.51 21.25
C ARG A 1052 1.12 -17.27 19.75
N GLU A 1053 -0.14 -17.20 19.35
CA GLU A 1053 -0.59 -16.88 17.99
C GLU A 1053 -0.89 -15.37 17.82
N VAL A 1054 -0.72 -14.55 18.89
CA VAL A 1054 -0.85 -13.09 18.86
C VAL A 1054 0.49 -12.42 18.61
N LEU A 1055 0.55 -11.56 17.60
CA LEU A 1055 1.57 -10.52 17.44
C LEU A 1055 0.93 -9.18 17.80
N TYR A 1056 1.42 -8.56 18.86
CA TYR A 1056 0.93 -7.27 19.34
C TYR A 1056 1.97 -6.17 19.08
N ILE A 1057 1.49 -5.08 18.50
CA ILE A 1057 2.26 -4.01 17.87
C ILE A 1057 1.93 -2.71 18.60
N GLY A 1058 2.94 -2.06 19.18
CA GLY A 1058 2.79 -0.80 19.93
C GLY A 1058 4.11 -0.06 20.09
N ASP A 1059 4.09 1.22 20.46
CA ASP A 1059 5.28 2.04 20.70
C ASP A 1059 5.75 1.98 22.17
N HIS A 1060 4.83 1.75 23.12
CA HIS A 1060 5.09 1.95 24.53
C HIS A 1060 5.76 0.71 25.17
N ILE A 1061 7.10 0.73 25.24
CA ILE A 1061 7.96 -0.39 25.70
C ILE A 1061 7.46 -1.12 26.96
N PHE A 1062 6.99 -0.41 27.99
CA PHE A 1062 6.50 -1.04 29.23
C PHE A 1062 5.05 -1.55 29.10
N GLY A 1063 4.12 -0.65 28.78
CA GLY A 1063 2.68 -0.90 28.68
C GLY A 1063 2.27 -1.93 27.63
N ASP A 1064 2.79 -1.81 26.40
CA ASP A 1064 2.43 -2.68 25.29
C ASP A 1064 3.32 -3.91 25.16
N VAL A 1065 4.64 -3.72 25.23
CA VAL A 1065 5.60 -4.79 24.91
C VAL A 1065 5.96 -5.61 26.14
N LEU A 1066 6.56 -5.03 27.18
CA LEU A 1066 7.01 -5.76 28.37
C LEU A 1066 5.84 -6.46 29.07
N LYS A 1067 4.73 -5.76 29.29
CA LYS A 1067 3.58 -6.32 30.03
C LYS A 1067 2.85 -7.40 29.22
N SER A 1068 2.58 -7.25 27.92
CA SER A 1068 1.99 -8.34 27.11
C SER A 1068 2.92 -9.56 27.02
N LYS A 1069 4.24 -9.31 26.87
CA LYS A 1069 5.26 -10.36 26.81
C LYS A 1069 5.35 -11.16 28.11
N LYS A 1070 5.48 -10.49 29.26
CA LYS A 1070 5.64 -11.16 30.57
C LYS A 1070 4.34 -11.80 31.07
N THR A 1071 3.21 -11.12 30.95
CA THR A 1071 1.95 -11.56 31.61
C THR A 1071 1.14 -12.55 30.76
N LYS A 1072 1.23 -12.47 29.42
CA LYS A 1072 0.46 -13.34 28.51
C LYS A 1072 1.34 -14.14 27.55
N GLY A 1073 2.62 -13.81 27.39
CA GLY A 1073 3.51 -14.54 26.48
C GLY A 1073 3.27 -14.25 25.00
N TRP A 1074 2.63 -13.12 24.68
CA TRP A 1074 2.37 -12.66 23.31
C TRP A 1074 3.68 -12.43 22.55
N ARG A 1075 3.62 -12.50 21.21
CA ARG A 1075 4.71 -12.02 20.35
C ARG A 1075 4.60 -10.50 20.26
N THR A 1076 5.74 -9.82 20.24
CA THR A 1076 5.80 -8.36 20.39
C THR A 1076 6.54 -7.69 19.25
N PHE A 1077 5.95 -6.64 18.71
CA PHE A 1077 6.57 -5.71 17.76
C PHE A 1077 6.60 -4.33 18.40
N LEU A 1078 7.79 -3.76 18.56
CA LEU A 1078 7.96 -2.40 19.08
C LEU A 1078 8.12 -1.39 17.94
N VAL A 1079 7.28 -0.36 17.92
CA VAL A 1079 7.45 0.78 17.02
C VAL A 1079 8.36 1.81 17.70
N ILE A 1080 9.42 2.22 17.02
CA ILE A 1080 10.38 3.22 17.49
C ILE A 1080 10.53 4.30 16.40
N PRO A 1081 9.64 5.31 16.35
CA PRO A 1081 9.69 6.38 15.33
C PRO A 1081 11.05 7.09 15.27
N GLU A 1082 11.76 7.21 16.40
CA GLU A 1082 13.09 7.82 16.49
C GLU A 1082 14.18 7.04 15.73
N LEU A 1083 13.94 5.74 15.47
CA LEU A 1083 14.91 4.83 14.84
C LEU A 1083 15.34 5.29 13.44
N VAL A 1084 14.47 6.05 12.75
CA VAL A 1084 14.78 6.71 11.46
C VAL A 1084 16.04 7.59 11.62
N LYS A 1085 16.01 8.50 12.60
CA LYS A 1085 17.09 9.45 12.90
C LYS A 1085 18.31 8.72 13.46
N GLU A 1086 18.11 7.79 14.38
CA GLU A 1086 19.17 6.98 14.99
C GLU A 1086 20.00 6.23 13.94
N ILE A 1087 19.36 5.50 13.00
CA ILE A 1087 20.06 4.75 11.95
C ILE A 1087 20.82 5.70 11.00
N THR A 1088 20.23 6.85 10.64
CA THR A 1088 20.89 7.84 9.78
C THR A 1088 22.17 8.36 10.41
N ILE A 1089 22.12 8.77 11.68
CA ILE A 1089 23.29 9.28 12.41
C ILE A 1089 24.31 8.17 12.65
N TRP A 1090 23.87 6.97 13.06
CA TRP A 1090 24.74 5.81 13.22
C TRP A 1090 25.53 5.50 11.94
N SER A 1091 24.86 5.48 10.79
CA SER A 1091 25.50 5.26 9.49
C SER A 1091 26.50 6.36 9.10
N GLN A 1092 26.24 7.62 9.47
CA GLN A 1092 27.13 8.75 9.16
C GLN A 1092 28.34 8.82 10.10
N GLN A 1093 28.14 8.53 11.39
CA GLN A 1093 29.13 8.73 12.46
C GLN A 1093 29.76 7.43 12.96
N HIS A 1094 29.56 6.30 12.28
CA HIS A 1094 30.10 5.00 12.69
C HIS A 1094 31.62 5.01 12.91
N ASN A 1095 32.35 5.81 12.12
CA ASN A 1095 33.81 6.00 12.26
C ASN A 1095 34.23 6.60 13.61
N LEU A 1096 33.38 7.39 14.28
CA LEU A 1096 33.63 7.88 15.65
C LEU A 1096 33.44 6.75 16.67
N PHE A 1097 32.43 5.90 16.46
CA PHE A 1097 32.18 4.73 17.31
C PHE A 1097 33.34 3.73 17.25
N GLU A 1098 33.81 3.37 16.06
CA GLU A 1098 34.94 2.44 15.89
C GLU A 1098 36.22 2.96 16.56
N LYS A 1099 36.57 4.25 16.37
CA LYS A 1099 37.71 4.87 17.06
C LYS A 1099 37.59 4.85 18.58
N MET A 1100 36.39 5.03 19.11
CA MET A 1100 36.12 4.97 20.56
C MET A 1100 36.24 3.53 21.09
N ILE A 1101 35.85 2.52 20.32
CA ILE A 1101 36.08 1.10 20.66
C ILE A 1101 37.58 0.77 20.60
N GLU A 1102 38.31 1.26 19.60
CA GLU A 1102 39.77 1.09 19.49
C GLU A 1102 40.51 1.71 20.68
N LEU A 1103 40.19 2.96 21.05
CA LEU A 1103 40.71 3.61 22.25
C LEU A 1103 40.37 2.84 23.54
N THR A 1104 39.18 2.25 23.62
CA THR A 1104 38.78 1.42 24.78
C THR A 1104 39.66 0.17 24.88
N LYS A 1105 39.91 -0.54 23.77
CA LYS A 1105 40.84 -1.68 23.72
C LYS A 1105 42.27 -1.30 24.10
N GLN A 1106 42.78 -0.18 23.60
CA GLN A 1106 44.11 0.32 23.96
C GLN A 1106 44.23 0.60 25.48
N VAL A 1107 43.17 1.14 26.10
CA VAL A 1107 43.13 1.35 27.56
C VAL A 1107 43.05 0.02 28.32
N GLU A 1108 42.29 -0.98 27.85
CA GLU A 1108 42.25 -2.32 28.42
C GLU A 1108 43.60 -3.05 28.32
N GLU A 1109 44.30 -2.94 27.18
CA GLU A 1109 45.65 -3.46 27.00
C GLU A 1109 46.66 -2.82 27.96
N MET A 1110 46.54 -1.52 28.24
CA MET A 1110 47.34 -0.82 29.25
C MET A 1110 47.07 -1.32 30.67
N TYR A 1111 45.82 -1.62 31.03
CA TYR A 1111 45.48 -2.20 32.34
C TYR A 1111 46.06 -3.61 32.56
N ASN A 1112 46.30 -4.37 31.48
CA ASN A 1112 46.90 -5.70 31.56
C ASN A 1112 48.44 -5.68 31.69
N GLN A 1113 49.07 -4.51 31.72
CA GLN A 1113 50.52 -4.36 31.92
C GLN A 1113 50.86 -4.24 33.41
N ILE A 1114 51.89 -4.98 33.85
CA ILE A 1114 52.19 -5.23 35.27
C ILE A 1114 52.68 -3.96 36.03
N ASN A 1115 53.09 -2.90 35.33
CA ASN A 1115 53.67 -1.69 35.92
C ASN A 1115 52.62 -0.56 36.09
N THR A 1116 51.83 -0.64 37.16
CA THR A 1116 50.67 0.24 37.37
C THR A 1116 51.01 1.73 37.48
N GLU A 1117 52.10 2.10 38.16
CA GLU A 1117 52.40 3.50 38.50
C GLU A 1117 52.80 4.35 37.29
N SER A 1118 53.56 3.79 36.34
CA SER A 1118 54.02 4.52 35.14
C SER A 1118 52.94 4.68 34.06
N VAL A 1119 51.87 3.87 34.13
CA VAL A 1119 50.82 3.81 33.10
C VAL A 1119 49.54 4.52 33.56
N GLN A 1120 49.42 4.86 34.86
CA GLN A 1120 48.22 5.46 35.44
C GLN A 1120 47.86 6.84 34.87
N SER A 1121 48.84 7.66 34.46
CA SER A 1121 48.62 8.93 33.76
C SER A 1121 48.04 8.72 32.36
N SER A 1122 48.66 7.86 31.55
CA SER A 1122 48.20 7.48 30.20
C SER A 1122 46.79 6.87 30.22
N ILE A 1123 46.49 6.06 31.24
CA ILE A 1123 45.15 5.52 31.48
C ILE A 1123 44.15 6.64 31.80
N GLN A 1124 44.52 7.65 32.59
CA GLN A 1124 43.64 8.80 32.88
C GLN A 1124 43.40 9.67 31.63
N GLU A 1125 44.43 9.86 30.79
CA GLU A 1125 44.35 10.58 29.53
C GLU A 1125 43.44 9.84 28.54
N GLY A 1126 43.68 8.55 28.27
CA GLY A 1126 42.82 7.73 27.41
C GLY A 1126 41.38 7.67 27.91
N ASN A 1127 41.17 7.54 29.23
CA ASN A 1127 39.84 7.63 29.86
C ASN A 1127 39.17 9.01 29.73
N THR A 1128 39.92 10.06 29.40
CA THR A 1128 39.40 11.42 29.17
C THR A 1128 39.06 11.59 27.68
N GLN A 1129 39.96 11.18 26.79
CA GLN A 1129 39.70 11.12 25.34
C GLN A 1129 38.46 10.28 25.01
N ILE A 1130 38.27 9.10 25.64
CA ILE A 1130 37.07 8.28 25.46
C ILE A 1130 35.79 9.04 25.85
N ARG A 1131 35.82 9.90 26.89
CA ARG A 1131 34.66 10.72 27.30
C ARG A 1131 34.39 11.86 26.34
N GLU A 1132 35.43 12.52 25.86
CA GLU A 1132 35.32 13.59 24.86
C GLU A 1132 34.70 13.04 23.57
N ARG A 1133 35.17 11.88 23.09
CA ARG A 1133 34.59 11.17 21.93
C ARG A 1133 33.18 10.66 22.18
N THR A 1134 32.88 10.20 23.41
CA THR A 1134 31.51 9.83 23.81
C THR A 1134 30.57 11.03 23.73
N GLN A 1135 30.97 12.19 24.25
CA GLN A 1135 30.17 13.42 24.22
C GLN A 1135 30.04 13.97 22.79
N GLU A 1136 31.13 13.96 22.00
CA GLU A 1136 31.12 14.31 20.58
C GLU A 1136 30.11 13.45 19.80
N MET A 1137 30.13 12.14 20.00
CA MET A 1137 29.19 11.21 19.36
C MET A 1137 27.74 11.44 19.83
N ASP A 1138 27.51 11.56 21.14
CA ASP A 1138 26.18 11.75 21.72
C ASP A 1138 25.54 13.07 21.24
N ASN A 1139 26.31 14.16 21.12
CA ASN A 1139 25.84 15.47 20.66
C ASN A 1139 25.22 15.45 19.24
N TYR A 1140 25.56 14.49 18.37
CA TYR A 1140 24.91 14.36 17.05
C TYR A 1140 23.44 13.90 17.15
N TYR A 1141 23.06 13.21 18.23
CA TYR A 1141 21.71 12.65 18.41
C TYR A 1141 20.80 13.64 19.13
N SER A 1142 21.19 14.05 20.33
CA SER A 1142 20.41 14.94 21.21
C SER A 1142 21.31 15.47 22.33
N LYS A 1143 20.84 16.44 23.12
CA LYS A 1143 21.57 16.88 24.33
C LYS A 1143 21.77 15.74 25.35
N MET A 1144 20.92 14.71 25.29
CA MET A 1144 21.04 13.49 26.10
C MET A 1144 21.58 12.29 25.30
N GLY A 1145 22.17 12.47 24.12
CA GLY A 1145 22.74 11.40 23.30
C GLY A 1145 21.73 10.51 22.56
N SER A 1146 22.17 9.34 22.11
CA SER A 1146 21.31 8.33 21.46
C SER A 1146 20.30 7.71 22.43
N LEU A 1147 19.11 7.38 21.93
CA LEU A 1147 18.09 6.59 22.63
C LEU A 1147 18.63 5.24 23.11
N PHE A 1148 19.55 4.63 22.34
CA PHE A 1148 20.02 3.26 22.60
C PHE A 1148 21.33 3.18 23.38
N ARG A 1149 22.16 4.24 23.37
CA ARG A 1149 23.50 4.21 23.99
C ARG A 1149 24.01 5.58 24.40
N SER A 1150 25.01 5.57 25.29
CA SER A 1150 25.95 6.67 25.47
C SER A 1150 27.36 6.09 25.31
N GLY A 1151 28.04 6.50 24.24
CA GLY A 1151 29.29 5.87 23.82
C GLY A 1151 29.12 4.35 23.59
N PRO A 1152 29.96 3.48 24.20
CA PRO A 1152 29.85 2.03 24.06
C PRO A 1152 28.78 1.41 24.98
N ARG A 1153 28.19 2.16 25.92
CA ARG A 1153 27.27 1.64 26.94
C ARG A 1153 25.82 1.76 26.50
N THR A 1154 25.07 0.66 26.52
CA THR A 1154 23.64 0.64 26.19
C THR A 1154 22.78 1.27 27.28
N THR A 1155 21.66 1.88 26.87
CA THR A 1155 20.68 2.47 27.80
C THR A 1155 19.77 1.41 28.41
N PHE A 1156 19.09 1.78 29.49
CA PHE A 1156 17.97 1.02 30.05
C PHE A 1156 16.91 0.71 28.99
N PHE A 1157 16.54 1.70 28.16
CA PHE A 1157 15.62 1.51 27.04
C PHE A 1157 16.11 0.42 26.08
N ALA A 1158 17.36 0.49 25.59
CA ALA A 1158 17.93 -0.53 24.71
C ALA A 1158 17.87 -1.94 25.32
N SER A 1159 18.22 -2.09 26.60
CA SER A 1159 18.13 -3.38 27.31
C SER A 1159 16.71 -3.93 27.39
N GLN A 1160 15.69 -3.06 27.47
CA GLN A 1160 14.29 -3.47 27.42
C GLN A 1160 13.85 -3.86 26.00
N VAL A 1161 14.29 -3.13 24.97
CA VAL A 1161 14.03 -3.47 23.56
C VAL A 1161 14.56 -4.87 23.27
N GLU A 1162 15.84 -5.10 23.55
CA GLU A 1162 16.51 -6.39 23.36
C GLU A 1162 15.79 -7.51 24.12
N ARG A 1163 15.47 -7.33 25.41
CA ARG A 1163 14.88 -8.37 26.27
C ARG A 1163 13.40 -8.65 26.00
N PHE A 1164 12.60 -7.67 25.55
CA PHE A 1164 11.13 -7.79 25.50
C PHE A 1164 10.47 -7.59 24.14
N ALA A 1165 11.05 -6.81 23.22
CA ALA A 1165 10.56 -6.69 21.84
C ALA A 1165 11.10 -7.86 21.01
N ASP A 1166 10.25 -8.74 20.48
CA ASP A 1166 10.70 -9.82 19.59
C ASP A 1166 11.14 -9.26 18.23
N LEU A 1167 10.31 -8.35 17.70
CA LEU A 1167 10.59 -7.51 16.54
C LEU A 1167 10.59 -6.04 16.93
N TYR A 1168 11.32 -5.21 16.20
CA TYR A 1168 11.17 -3.75 16.28
C TYR A 1168 11.45 -3.08 14.92
N SER A 1169 10.90 -1.88 14.71
CA SER A 1169 11.14 -1.11 13.48
C SER A 1169 10.79 0.37 13.69
N SER A 1170 11.16 1.20 12.72
CA SER A 1170 10.77 2.62 12.63
C SER A 1170 9.26 2.81 12.49
N SER A 1171 8.58 1.86 11.86
CA SER A 1171 7.13 1.87 11.65
C SER A 1171 6.57 0.45 11.58
N CYS A 1172 5.33 0.24 12.06
CA CYS A 1172 4.62 -1.03 11.87
C CYS A 1172 4.34 -1.32 10.38
N TYR A 1173 4.23 -0.28 9.54
CA TYR A 1173 3.96 -0.41 8.11
C TYR A 1173 5.08 -1.11 7.34
N ASN A 1174 6.27 -1.23 7.92
CA ASN A 1174 7.38 -1.97 7.32
C ASN A 1174 7.10 -3.49 7.26
N LEU A 1175 6.11 -4.01 8.01
CA LEU A 1175 5.62 -5.39 7.85
C LEU A 1175 5.04 -5.66 6.44
N LEU A 1176 4.55 -4.62 5.74
CA LEU A 1176 4.01 -4.72 4.37
C LEU A 1176 5.03 -5.31 3.37
N TYR A 1177 6.32 -5.07 3.60
CA TYR A 1177 7.41 -5.53 2.74
C TYR A 1177 7.78 -7.00 2.94
N TYR A 1178 7.15 -7.69 3.91
CA TYR A 1178 7.42 -9.09 4.21
C TYR A 1178 6.19 -9.95 3.87
N PRO A 1179 6.35 -11.13 3.25
CA PRO A 1179 5.24 -12.07 3.09
C PRO A 1179 4.80 -12.59 4.47
N LEU A 1180 3.53 -12.91 4.66
CA LEU A 1180 3.02 -13.37 5.97
C LEU A 1180 3.42 -14.81 6.32
N PHE A 1181 4.20 -15.48 5.46
CA PHE A 1181 4.95 -16.69 5.78
C PHE A 1181 6.43 -16.43 6.08
N TYR A 1182 6.89 -15.18 6.20
CA TYR A 1182 8.28 -14.86 6.48
C TYR A 1182 8.73 -15.39 7.85
N PHE A 1183 9.99 -15.83 7.91
CA PHE A 1183 10.65 -16.22 9.14
C PHE A 1183 11.73 -15.20 9.47
N PHE A 1184 11.42 -14.30 10.41
CA PHE A 1184 12.42 -13.44 11.02
C PHE A 1184 13.38 -14.32 11.82
N HIS A 1185 14.65 -14.29 11.46
CA HIS A 1185 15.72 -15.03 12.13
C HIS A 1185 16.54 -14.05 13.00
N ALA A 1186 16.66 -14.37 14.28
CA ALA A 1186 17.64 -13.73 15.17
C ALA A 1186 18.84 -14.67 15.35
N PRO A 1187 20.09 -14.16 15.38
CA PRO A 1187 21.27 -14.97 15.63
C PRO A 1187 21.22 -15.62 17.02
N MET A 1188 21.85 -16.78 17.16
CA MET A 1188 21.93 -17.46 18.46
C MET A 1188 22.87 -16.70 19.39
N THR A 1189 22.38 -16.33 20.57
CA THR A 1189 23.19 -15.73 21.63
C THR A 1189 24.04 -16.83 22.28
N LEU A 1190 25.36 -16.74 22.14
CA LEU A 1190 26.33 -17.59 22.83
C LEU A 1190 26.75 -16.96 24.15
N MET A 1191 27.02 -17.78 25.16
CA MET A 1191 27.69 -17.36 26.39
C MET A 1191 29.19 -17.10 26.13
N PRO A 1192 29.88 -16.26 26.94
CA PRO A 1192 31.28 -15.89 26.69
C PRO A 1192 32.25 -17.07 26.57
N HIS A 1193 32.02 -18.17 27.30
CA HIS A 1193 32.86 -19.37 27.20
C HIS A 1193 32.62 -20.14 25.90
N GLU A 1194 31.40 -20.11 25.36
CA GLU A 1194 31.06 -20.71 24.06
C GLU A 1194 31.68 -19.89 22.92
N MET A 1195 31.65 -18.55 23.01
CA MET A 1195 32.30 -17.65 22.04
C MET A 1195 33.81 -17.89 21.95
N ASN A 1196 34.51 -17.89 23.09
CA ASN A 1196 35.97 -18.10 23.11
C ASN A 1196 36.37 -19.46 22.51
N ILE A 1197 35.55 -20.50 22.73
CA ILE A 1197 35.78 -21.83 22.16
C ILE A 1197 35.47 -21.85 20.65
N ASP A 1198 34.39 -21.22 20.21
CA ASP A 1198 34.03 -21.12 18.79
C ASP A 1198 35.08 -20.32 17.98
N GLU A 1199 35.60 -19.22 18.53
CA GLU A 1199 36.74 -18.50 17.93
C GLU A 1199 38.00 -19.38 17.82
N CYS A 1200 38.33 -20.15 18.87
CA CYS A 1200 39.44 -21.11 18.81
C CYS A 1200 39.22 -22.23 17.78
N ILE A 1201 37.99 -22.73 17.61
CA ILE A 1201 37.65 -23.78 16.63
C ILE A 1201 37.71 -23.22 15.20
N ARG A 1202 37.10 -22.06 14.94
CA ARG A 1202 37.15 -21.40 13.63
C ARG A 1202 38.57 -20.98 13.25
N GLY A 1203 39.35 -20.47 14.22
CA GLY A 1203 40.76 -20.14 14.03
C GLY A 1203 41.62 -21.35 13.62
N LYS A 1204 41.35 -22.53 14.18
CA LYS A 1204 42.00 -23.79 13.76
C LYS A 1204 41.67 -24.12 12.30
N HIS A 1205 40.41 -24.02 11.88
CA HIS A 1205 40.01 -24.34 10.49
C HIS A 1205 40.65 -23.42 9.43
N PHE A 1206 40.87 -22.13 9.74
CA PHE A 1206 41.59 -21.23 8.82
C PHE A 1206 43.12 -21.43 8.79
N SER A 1207 43.71 -22.12 9.77
CA SER A 1207 45.16 -22.37 9.84
C SER A 1207 45.66 -23.54 8.96
N ALA A 1208 44.75 -24.28 8.31
CA ALA A 1208 45.09 -25.43 7.47
C ALA A 1208 45.75 -25.06 6.12
N SER A 1209 45.79 -23.78 5.75
CA SER A 1209 46.45 -23.30 4.52
C SER A 1209 47.42 -22.14 4.79
N GLY A 1210 48.71 -22.45 4.86
CA GLY A 1210 49.78 -21.42 4.78
C GLY A 1210 50.61 -21.24 6.05
N LYS A 1211 51.92 -21.46 5.92
CA LYS A 1211 52.93 -21.35 6.97
C LYS A 1211 52.94 -19.97 7.68
N SER A 1212 52.81 -19.96 9.00
CA SER A 1212 53.61 -19.08 9.88
C SER A 1212 53.63 -19.57 11.33
N ARG A 1213 54.81 -19.92 11.85
CA ARG A 1213 55.02 -20.13 13.30
C ARG A 1213 55.36 -18.78 13.94
N LYS A 1214 54.49 -18.27 14.82
CA LYS A 1214 54.88 -17.36 15.91
C LYS A 1214 54.26 -17.87 17.22
N SER A 1215 55.01 -17.74 18.30
CA SER A 1215 54.71 -18.40 19.58
C SER A 1215 53.58 -17.71 20.35
N MET A 1216 52.56 -18.48 20.72
CA MET A 1216 51.67 -18.10 21.82
C MET A 1216 52.35 -18.42 23.16
N LYS A 1217 52.25 -17.50 24.12
CA LYS A 1217 52.72 -17.70 25.49
C LYS A 1217 51.84 -18.72 26.21
N THR A 1218 52.46 -19.55 27.02
CA THR A 1218 51.81 -20.50 27.93
C THR A 1218 51.02 -19.77 29.02
N ILE A 1219 49.81 -20.28 29.32
CA ILE A 1219 49.11 -20.01 30.57
C ILE A 1219 49.61 -21.05 31.59
N PRO A 1220 50.07 -20.66 32.79
CA PRO A 1220 50.50 -21.61 33.81
C PRO A 1220 49.32 -22.13 34.67
N HIS A 1221 49.41 -23.41 35.04
CA HIS A 1221 48.65 -24.11 36.09
C HIS A 1221 47.11 -24.18 36.01
N VAL A 1222 46.62 -25.28 35.43
CA VAL A 1222 45.83 -26.28 36.18
C VAL A 1222 46.42 -27.66 35.85
N GLN A 1223 46.49 -28.57 36.83
CA GLN A 1223 47.05 -29.92 36.63
C GLN A 1223 46.09 -30.80 35.82
N GLU A 1224 46.60 -31.45 34.77
CA GLU A 1224 45.92 -32.53 34.07
C GLU A 1224 46.21 -33.86 34.78
N ASP A 1225 45.18 -34.52 35.32
CA ASP A 1225 45.21 -35.98 35.48
C ASP A 1225 44.59 -36.58 34.21
N THR A 1226 45.44 -37.23 33.41
CA THR A 1226 45.10 -37.79 32.10
C THR A 1226 44.62 -39.24 32.23
N ILE A 1227 43.51 -39.59 31.58
CA ILE A 1227 43.22 -40.97 31.18
C ILE A 1227 42.93 -40.96 29.68
N ALA A 1228 43.75 -41.69 28.92
CA ALA A 1228 43.72 -41.72 27.47
C ALA A 1228 42.63 -42.67 26.94
N LEU A 1229 42.08 -42.31 25.78
CA LEU A 1229 41.47 -43.27 24.85
C LEU A 1229 42.08 -43.00 23.46
N THR A 1230 42.42 -44.10 22.79
CA THR A 1230 43.22 -44.15 21.55
C THR A 1230 42.34 -44.07 20.31
N ASP A 1231 42.75 -43.28 19.33
CA ASP A 1231 42.26 -43.40 17.95
C ASP A 1231 42.88 -44.65 17.30
N GLU A 1232 42.04 -45.55 16.76
CA GLU A 1232 42.46 -46.45 15.68
C GLU A 1232 41.28 -46.78 14.75
N GLU A 1233 41.55 -46.57 13.46
CA GLU A 1233 41.22 -47.44 12.33
C GLU A 1233 39.99 -47.30 11.40
N PHE A 1234 40.39 -47.28 10.12
CA PHE A 1234 39.82 -47.81 8.88
C PHE A 1234 39.04 -46.95 7.85
N LEU A 1235 39.77 -46.78 6.72
CA LEU A 1235 39.39 -46.36 5.38
C LEU A 1235 38.51 -47.40 4.65
N VAL A 1236 37.85 -47.03 3.55
CA VAL A 1236 38.14 -47.50 2.15
C VAL A 1236 36.98 -47.19 1.17
N GLU A 1237 37.33 -46.38 0.16
CA GLU A 1237 36.98 -46.37 -1.29
C GLU A 1237 35.54 -46.44 -1.86
N ASN A 1238 35.43 -45.83 -3.05
CA ASN A 1238 34.29 -45.81 -3.98
C ASN A 1238 34.29 -47.06 -4.88
N ASN A 1239 33.15 -47.36 -5.53
CA ASN A 1239 33.04 -47.31 -7.01
C ASN A 1239 31.64 -47.74 -7.52
N ASP A 1240 31.07 -46.85 -8.34
CA ASP A 1240 30.37 -47.05 -9.63
C ASP A 1240 29.33 -48.16 -9.96
N ASP A 1241 28.49 -47.74 -10.92
CA ASP A 1241 27.69 -48.48 -11.90
C ASP A 1241 26.41 -49.26 -11.50
N GLY A 1242 25.28 -48.69 -11.92
CA GLY A 1242 24.79 -49.11 -13.25
C GLY A 1242 23.50 -49.94 -13.36
N HIS A 1243 22.40 -49.24 -13.61
CA HIS A 1243 21.25 -49.63 -14.45
C HIS A 1243 20.13 -50.61 -13.99
N THR A 1244 18.91 -50.08 -14.23
CA THR A 1244 17.68 -50.71 -14.77
C THR A 1244 16.65 -51.44 -13.89
N SER A 1245 15.49 -50.78 -13.81
CA SER A 1245 14.15 -51.25 -14.24
C SER A 1245 13.12 -51.68 -13.20
N SER A 1246 11.86 -51.25 -13.45
CA SER A 1246 10.56 -51.67 -12.85
C SER A 1246 10.40 -51.49 -11.33
N GLU A 1247 9.24 -51.14 -10.77
CA GLU A 1247 7.90 -50.78 -11.30
C GLU A 1247 7.14 -49.98 -10.21
N THR A 1248 6.04 -49.33 -10.59
CA THR A 1248 4.89 -48.79 -9.80
C THR A 1248 4.83 -49.08 -8.28
N GLU A 1249 4.45 -48.16 -7.37
CA GLU A 1249 3.58 -46.95 -7.44
C GLU A 1249 4.14 -45.76 -6.63
#